data_AF-A0A8S1NHL8-F1
#
_entry.id   AF-A0A8S1NHL8-F1
#
_cell.length_a   1.000
_cell.length_b   1.000
_cell.length_c   1.000
_cell.angle_alpha   90.00
_cell.angle_beta   90.00
_cell.angle_gamma   90.00
#
_symmetry.space_group_name_H-M   'P 1'
#
loop_
_entity.id
_entity.type
_entity.pdbx_description
1 polymer ?
#
loop_
_entity_poly.entity_id
_entity_poly.type
_entity_poly.pdbx_seq_one_letter_code
_entity_poly.pdbx_strand_id
1 'polypeptide(L)'
;MIQTQNYLDPTIRKHKNQEQEVDILDQNKKKFVKVKIQITFVKDQDYQILYSKEGVILRKELIKSNPTNFEILTNMEQIQYLQWQGEYGQNRKKIGEWRANWKGEGLQKVGGYYEDGLKEGLWTEPIQNYWSKAQVFARGEYFHDQRYKRWNYFYQKNIIGGGLYNKHAQKQGKWIELSEYFTDSSQVTHQGEYKNGKKIGRWDIWYKEHENNKQNLIIGGGSFDEKDGDIKQGYWVEISNRFDYLSQVTYKGEYKNGKKVGRWDIWYKTYEEDKPNLKISSGFYDEIGEGIKQGHWVELSDGFNYFKQVTYIGEYKNGKKIGRWDIWYEEQGSDNKEKIGGGQYDEEGDQIKIGNWKELWEELYYESSVILYGEYKHGKKVGKWDIWYRDHKIGGGSYDETGQEIKIGNWVEISDRFNFKSQVTYNGEYLIGKKIGRWDICFREYSSHPFTQMQHNIIQNTYSGGGQYDEGGNGIKLGYWVELSDGFYYDSQVTYNGEYKNGQKVGRWDICFRQYSNHTFSKIGGGQYNEDGDGIKIGNWMELSDGFCKYFQIKYDGEYKNGKKIGKWDILCKKNFEDENSQMMQKYYIKFFNNHQINLKVVVDFMTKMVLKRVIGWKSKKNGYKVGIWVELDTRSKENISETNYDI
;
A
#
# COMPACT_ATOMS: atom_id res chain seq x y z
N MET A 1 58.87 7.66 -17.85
CA MET A 1 57.51 8.06 -17.44
C MET A 1 56.82 6.83 -16.92
N ILE A 2 56.62 6.75 -15.60
CA ILE A 2 56.09 5.56 -14.91
C ILE A 2 54.57 5.55 -15.09
N GLN A 3 54.06 4.61 -15.88
CA GLN A 3 52.63 4.29 -15.92
C GLN A 3 52.32 3.37 -14.74
N THR A 4 51.66 3.90 -13.72
CA THR A 4 51.05 3.13 -12.64
C THR A 4 49.78 2.44 -13.17
N GLN A 5 49.91 1.19 -13.59
CA GLN A 5 48.79 0.26 -13.68
C GLN A 5 48.32 -0.09 -12.27
N ASN A 6 47.17 0.43 -11.86
CA ASN A 6 46.47 -0.03 -10.67
C ASN A 6 46.00 -1.48 -10.88
N TYR A 7 46.81 -2.43 -10.42
CA TYR A 7 46.37 -3.81 -10.19
C TYR A 7 45.35 -3.82 -9.05
N LEU A 8 44.06 -3.89 -9.40
CA LEU A 8 43.02 -4.28 -8.46
C LEU A 8 43.19 -5.77 -8.16
N ASP A 9 43.45 -6.09 -6.88
CA ASP A 9 43.58 -7.43 -6.34
C ASP A 9 42.31 -8.27 -6.62
N PRO A 10 42.41 -9.43 -7.30
CA PRO A 10 41.30 -10.31 -7.64
C PRO A 10 40.92 -11.28 -6.50
N THR A 11 41.22 -10.97 -5.24
CA THR A 11 40.59 -11.64 -4.08
C THR A 11 39.11 -11.27 -4.00
N ILE A 12 38.35 -11.89 -4.89
CA ILE A 12 36.92 -11.79 -5.10
C ILE A 12 36.19 -11.95 -3.76
N ARG A 13 35.62 -10.83 -3.30
CA ARG A 13 34.60 -10.78 -2.26
C ARG A 13 33.48 -11.72 -2.67
N LYS A 14 33.38 -12.88 -2.02
CA LYS A 14 32.24 -13.79 -2.20
C LYS A 14 31.00 -13.12 -1.62
N HIS A 15 30.27 -12.40 -2.47
CA HIS A 15 28.94 -11.92 -2.17
C HIS A 15 27.98 -13.11 -2.24
N LYS A 16 27.32 -13.42 -1.12
CA LYS A 16 26.14 -14.27 -1.16
C LYS A 16 24.94 -13.36 -1.35
N ASN A 17 24.25 -13.53 -2.48
CA ASN A 17 22.98 -12.87 -2.75
C ASN A 17 21.86 -13.86 -2.45
N GLN A 18 20.81 -13.39 -1.81
CA GLN A 18 19.58 -14.14 -1.57
C GLN A 18 18.40 -13.25 -1.96
N GLU A 19 17.48 -13.78 -2.76
CA GLU A 19 16.18 -13.15 -2.94
C GLU A 19 15.25 -13.54 -1.79
N GLN A 20 14.48 -12.56 -1.30
CA GLN A 20 13.51 -12.76 -0.24
C GLN A 20 12.21 -12.04 -0.61
N GLU A 21 11.08 -12.71 -0.42
CA GLU A 21 9.78 -12.04 -0.46
C GLU A 21 9.49 -11.36 0.87
N VAL A 22 9.08 -10.10 0.80
CA VAL A 22 8.71 -9.29 1.95
C VAL A 22 7.35 -8.65 1.72
N ASP A 23 6.63 -8.42 2.81
CA ASP A 23 5.34 -7.74 2.80
C ASP A 23 5.54 -6.22 2.70
N ILE A 24 4.89 -5.60 1.73
CA ILE A 24 4.74 -4.14 1.63
C ILE A 24 3.26 -3.79 1.59
N LEU A 25 2.84 -2.79 2.36
CA LEU A 25 1.50 -2.24 2.20
C LEU A 25 1.44 -1.42 0.90
N ASP A 26 0.72 -1.94 -0.08
CA ASP A 26 0.25 -1.15 -1.20
C ASP A 26 -0.82 -0.17 -0.69
N GLN A 27 -0.47 1.11 -0.63
CA GLN A 27 -1.35 2.16 -0.13
C GLN A 27 -2.55 2.38 -1.03
N ASN A 28 -2.40 2.16 -2.35
CA ASN A 28 -3.48 2.34 -3.31
C ASN A 28 -4.51 1.22 -3.13
N LYS A 29 -4.02 -0.02 -3.04
CA LYS A 29 -4.84 -1.23 -2.87
C LYS A 29 -5.26 -1.49 -1.42
N LYS A 30 -4.72 -0.71 -0.46
CA LYS A 30 -4.88 -0.88 0.99
C LYS A 30 -4.64 -2.33 1.45
N LYS A 31 -3.65 -3.01 0.84
CA LYS A 31 -3.35 -4.43 1.10
C LYS A 31 -1.86 -4.66 1.20
N PHE A 32 -1.47 -5.71 1.91
CA PHE A 32 -0.11 -6.21 1.80
C PHE A 32 0.05 -6.97 0.50
N VAL A 33 1.12 -6.65 -0.23
CA VAL A 33 1.58 -7.40 -1.38
C VAL A 33 2.98 -7.93 -1.09
N LYS A 34 3.29 -9.11 -1.63
CA LYS A 34 4.64 -9.66 -1.58
C LYS A 34 5.48 -8.98 -2.66
N VAL A 35 6.63 -8.45 -2.28
CA VAL A 35 7.64 -7.95 -3.22
C VAL A 35 8.96 -8.65 -2.96
N LYS A 36 9.69 -8.92 -4.03
CA LYS A 36 11.04 -9.48 -3.92
C LYS A 36 12.04 -8.38 -3.62
N ILE A 37 12.94 -8.66 -2.70
CA ILE A 37 14.12 -7.85 -2.42
C ILE A 37 15.36 -8.72 -2.50
N GLN A 38 16.50 -8.08 -2.74
CA GLN A 38 17.81 -8.72 -2.70
C GLN A 38 18.48 -8.43 -1.36
N ILE A 39 18.90 -9.50 -0.68
CA ILE A 39 19.71 -9.48 0.53
C ILE A 39 21.13 -9.88 0.14
N THR A 40 22.08 -8.96 0.30
CA THR A 40 23.48 -9.16 -0.03
C THR A 40 24.33 -9.20 1.23
N PHE A 41 25.06 -10.30 1.41
CA PHE A 41 26.04 -10.45 2.48
C PHE A 41 27.41 -10.00 1.97
N VAL A 42 27.92 -8.93 2.55
CA VAL A 42 29.26 -8.42 2.24
C VAL A 42 30.17 -8.78 3.40
N LYS A 43 31.16 -9.63 3.12
CA LYS A 43 32.24 -9.93 4.06
C LYS A 43 33.36 -8.92 3.80
N ASP A 44 33.47 -7.91 4.66
CA ASP A 44 34.64 -7.04 4.76
C ASP A 44 35.33 -7.27 6.12
N GLN A 45 35.97 -6.27 6.72
CA GLN A 45 36.45 -6.31 8.10
C GLN A 45 35.35 -6.57 9.14
N ASP A 46 34.09 -6.26 8.79
CA ASP A 46 32.85 -6.61 9.49
C ASP A 46 31.87 -7.22 8.46
N TYR A 47 30.95 -8.08 8.93
CA TYR A 47 29.86 -8.55 8.06
C TYR A 47 28.84 -7.43 7.87
N GLN A 48 28.40 -7.19 6.64
CA GLN A 48 27.32 -6.26 6.34
C GLN A 48 26.19 -6.99 5.64
N ILE A 49 24.95 -6.72 6.05
CA ILE A 49 23.75 -7.08 5.30
C ILE A 49 23.25 -5.84 4.59
N LEU A 50 23.08 -5.96 3.27
CA LEU A 50 22.46 -4.94 2.45
C LEU A 50 21.10 -5.48 1.99
N TYR A 51 20.04 -4.75 2.30
CA TYR A 51 18.72 -4.98 1.74
C TYR A 51 18.56 -3.99 0.59
N SER A 52 18.21 -4.48 -0.59
CA SER A 52 18.02 -3.64 -1.77
C SER A 52 16.82 -4.09 -2.60
N LYS A 53 16.18 -3.13 -3.26
CA LYS A 53 15.11 -3.39 -4.22
C LYS A 53 15.44 -2.62 -5.49
N GLU A 54 15.50 -3.32 -6.62
CA GLU A 54 15.79 -2.71 -7.93
C GLU A 54 17.09 -1.85 -7.90
N GLY A 55 18.12 -2.35 -7.22
CA GLY A 55 19.41 -1.66 -7.06
C GLY A 55 19.45 -0.55 -6.01
N VAL A 56 18.29 -0.10 -5.51
CA VAL A 56 18.21 0.90 -4.44
C VAL A 56 18.43 0.24 -3.09
N ILE A 57 19.45 0.68 -2.35
CA ILE A 57 19.72 0.20 -0.99
C ILE A 57 18.66 0.75 -0.04
N LEU A 58 17.92 -0.15 0.59
CA LEU A 58 16.87 0.15 1.56
C LEU A 58 17.40 0.19 2.99
N ARG A 59 18.34 -0.71 3.31
CA ARG A 59 18.94 -0.84 4.64
C ARG A 59 20.34 -1.37 4.52
N LYS A 60 21.23 -0.82 5.35
CA LYS A 60 22.58 -1.33 5.58
C LYS A 60 22.74 -1.64 7.05
N GLU A 61 23.03 -2.89 7.38
CA GLU A 61 23.19 -3.35 8.76
C GLU A 61 24.58 -3.94 8.96
N LEU A 62 25.29 -3.43 9.97
CA LEU A 62 26.60 -3.93 10.38
C LEU A 62 26.40 -5.08 11.38
N ILE A 63 26.88 -6.26 11.03
CA ILE A 63 26.92 -7.44 11.89
C ILE A 63 28.36 -7.61 12.36
N LYS A 64 28.56 -7.34 13.65
CA LYS A 64 29.85 -7.51 14.29
C LYS A 64 30.06 -8.90 14.92
N SER A 65 29.02 -9.74 14.96
CA SER A 65 29.04 -11.11 15.48
C SER A 65 28.97 -12.17 14.37
N ASN A 66 29.01 -13.45 14.74
CA ASN A 66 28.94 -14.56 13.79
C ASN A 66 27.63 -14.51 12.97
N PRO A 67 27.68 -14.53 11.62
CA PRO A 67 26.52 -14.35 10.75
C PRO A 67 25.52 -15.52 10.74
N THR A 68 25.61 -16.49 11.65
CA THR A 68 24.73 -17.67 11.60
C THR A 68 23.32 -17.43 12.15
N ASN A 69 23.12 -16.39 12.99
CA ASN A 69 21.86 -16.16 13.72
C ASN A 69 21.32 -14.72 13.58
N PHE A 70 21.25 -14.17 12.37
CA PHE A 70 20.57 -12.88 12.16
C PHE A 70 19.10 -13.09 11.78
N GLU A 71 18.24 -12.20 12.27
CA GLU A 71 16.84 -12.15 11.89
C GLU A 71 16.70 -11.52 10.50
N ILE A 72 16.10 -12.24 9.56
CA ILE A 72 15.70 -11.68 8.25
C ILE A 72 14.36 -11.00 8.44
N LEU A 73 14.34 -9.67 8.29
CA LEU A 73 13.10 -8.90 8.33
C LEU A 73 12.24 -9.23 7.10
N THR A 74 10.97 -9.53 7.34
CA THR A 74 10.01 -9.88 6.28
C THR A 74 9.03 -8.74 5.96
N ASN A 75 9.14 -7.60 6.64
CA ASN A 75 8.29 -6.42 6.44
C ASN A 75 9.10 -5.25 5.88
N MET A 76 8.63 -4.66 4.78
CA MET A 76 9.32 -3.57 4.08
C MET A 76 9.50 -2.30 4.94
N GLU A 77 8.49 -1.91 5.72
CA GLU A 77 8.60 -0.72 6.58
C GLU A 77 9.61 -0.96 7.71
N GLN A 78 9.69 -2.18 8.26
CA GLN A 78 10.73 -2.50 9.24
C GLN A 78 12.13 -2.44 8.64
N ILE A 79 12.31 -2.99 7.44
CA ILE A 79 13.60 -2.90 6.73
C ILE A 79 14.01 -1.43 6.60
N GLN A 80 13.11 -0.56 6.15
CA GLN A 80 13.40 0.85 5.92
C GLN A 80 13.61 1.66 7.20
N TYR A 81 12.84 1.39 8.26
CA TYR A 81 12.67 2.34 9.36
C TYR A 81 13.09 1.84 10.74
N LEU A 82 13.14 0.52 10.98
CA LEU A 82 13.51 -0.03 12.27
C LEU A 82 15.02 -0.03 12.44
N GLN A 83 15.53 0.67 13.44
CA GLN A 83 16.95 0.70 13.77
C GLN A 83 17.14 0.33 15.24
N TRP A 84 18.17 -0.46 15.54
CA TRP A 84 18.54 -0.79 16.92
C TRP A 84 19.77 0.02 17.33
N GLN A 85 19.72 0.63 18.51
CA GLN A 85 20.81 1.42 19.09
C GLN A 85 21.24 0.80 20.43
N GLY A 86 22.55 0.72 20.65
CA GLY A 86 23.15 0.20 21.88
C GLY A 86 24.67 0.12 21.75
N GLU A 87 25.32 -0.47 22.74
CA GLU A 87 26.78 -0.55 22.82
C GLU A 87 27.32 -1.92 22.42
N TYR A 88 28.56 -1.91 21.92
CA TYR A 88 29.33 -3.12 21.65
C TYR A 88 30.52 -3.18 22.59
N GLY A 89 30.73 -4.34 23.22
CA GLY A 89 31.90 -4.59 24.05
C GLY A 89 33.19 -4.74 23.24
N GLN A 90 34.31 -4.90 23.94
CA GLN A 90 35.64 -5.06 23.34
C GLN A 90 35.72 -6.27 22.37
N ASN A 91 34.94 -7.32 22.65
CA ASN A 91 34.82 -8.52 21.82
C ASN A 91 33.83 -8.35 20.65
N ARG A 92 33.40 -7.12 20.33
CA ARG A 92 32.41 -6.80 19.30
C ARG A 92 31.03 -7.45 19.51
N LYS A 93 30.74 -7.95 20.71
CA LYS A 93 29.41 -8.43 21.08
C LYS A 93 28.54 -7.30 21.60
N LYS A 94 27.22 -7.41 21.39
CA LYS A 94 26.26 -6.48 21.96
C LYS A 94 26.29 -6.58 23.50
N ILE A 95 26.30 -5.46 24.19
CA ILE A 95 26.24 -5.40 25.65
C ILE A 95 25.30 -4.27 26.07
N GLY A 96 24.84 -4.32 27.32
CA GLY A 96 24.12 -3.22 27.93
C GLY A 96 22.68 -3.08 27.43
N GLU A 97 22.12 -1.89 27.63
CA GLU A 97 20.77 -1.57 27.18
C GLU A 97 20.73 -1.31 25.67
N TRP A 98 19.76 -1.91 25.00
CA TRP A 98 19.49 -1.70 23.58
C TRP A 98 18.08 -1.16 23.41
N ARG A 99 17.93 -0.17 22.53
CA ARG A 99 16.67 0.52 22.24
C ARG A 99 16.36 0.47 20.76
N ALA A 100 15.07 0.45 20.42
CA ALA A 100 14.63 0.51 19.04
C ALA A 100 14.22 1.94 18.65
N ASN A 101 14.57 2.34 17.44
CA ASN A 101 14.10 3.55 16.80
C ASN A 101 13.26 3.20 15.58
N TRP A 102 12.26 4.01 15.29
CA TRP A 102 11.39 3.91 14.13
C TRP A 102 11.35 5.25 13.41
N LYS A 103 11.76 5.30 12.14
CA LYS A 103 11.82 6.55 11.36
C LYS A 103 12.68 7.64 12.02
N GLY A 104 13.73 7.23 12.73
CA GLY A 104 14.62 8.13 13.46
C GLY A 104 14.15 8.51 14.87
N GLU A 105 12.93 8.16 15.25
CA GLU A 105 12.38 8.44 16.59
C GLU A 105 12.56 7.24 17.51
N GLY A 106 12.95 7.48 18.77
CA GLY A 106 13.04 6.43 19.78
C GLY A 106 11.69 5.84 20.14
N LEU A 107 11.52 4.53 19.99
CA LEU A 107 10.31 3.83 20.43
C LEU A 107 10.36 3.66 21.95
N GLN A 108 9.42 4.33 22.65
CA GLN A 108 9.39 4.31 24.11
C GLN A 108 9.23 2.89 24.65
N LYS A 109 10.12 2.49 25.57
CA LYS A 109 10.11 1.19 26.26
C LYS A 109 10.25 -0.02 25.33
N VAL A 110 10.79 0.17 24.12
CA VAL A 110 11.13 -0.91 23.18
C VAL A 110 12.63 -1.12 23.23
N GLY A 111 13.06 -2.33 23.56
CA GLY A 111 14.41 -2.59 24.01
C GLY A 111 14.52 -3.71 25.02
N GLY A 112 15.75 -3.95 25.45
CA GLY A 112 16.09 -4.87 26.52
C GLY A 112 17.60 -4.84 26.78
N TYR A 113 18.09 -5.84 27.50
CA TYR A 113 19.49 -5.91 27.91
C TYR A 113 20.22 -7.05 27.20
N TYR A 114 21.45 -6.79 26.75
CA TYR A 114 22.37 -7.82 26.28
C TYR A 114 23.47 -8.10 27.31
N GLU A 115 23.73 -9.38 27.56
CA GLU A 115 24.86 -9.87 28.34
C GLU A 115 25.70 -10.78 27.45
N ASP A 116 26.98 -10.45 27.26
CA ASP A 116 27.90 -11.21 26.41
C ASP A 116 27.39 -11.55 25.00
N GLY A 117 26.65 -10.61 24.40
CA GLY A 117 26.09 -10.73 23.05
C GLY A 117 24.76 -11.46 22.97
N LEU A 118 24.22 -11.95 24.09
CA LEU A 118 22.94 -12.66 24.16
C LEU A 118 21.89 -11.77 24.82
N LYS A 119 20.65 -11.80 24.32
CA LYS A 119 19.50 -11.15 24.96
C LYS A 119 19.24 -11.81 26.31
N GLU A 120 19.14 -11.00 27.34
CA GLU A 120 18.83 -11.41 28.71
C GLU A 120 17.71 -10.56 29.32
N GLY A 121 16.98 -11.16 30.26
CA GLY A 121 15.99 -10.46 31.07
C GLY A 121 14.78 -9.97 30.28
N LEU A 122 14.18 -8.85 30.71
CA LEU A 122 12.95 -8.33 30.12
C LEU A 122 13.24 -7.62 28.78
N TRP A 123 12.45 -7.99 27.78
CA TRP A 123 12.50 -7.41 26.45
C TRP A 123 11.12 -6.98 25.98
N THR A 124 11.09 -5.87 25.25
CA THR A 124 9.95 -5.43 24.44
C THR A 124 10.44 -5.26 23.01
N GLU A 125 9.82 -5.94 22.05
CA GLU A 125 10.22 -5.91 20.64
C GLU A 125 9.01 -5.68 19.72
N PRO A 126 9.19 -4.98 18.58
CA PRO A 126 8.17 -4.92 17.55
C PRO A 126 7.86 -6.34 17.03
N ILE A 127 6.59 -6.66 16.75
CA ILE A 127 6.25 -7.94 16.10
C ILE A 127 6.79 -8.00 14.67
N GLN A 128 6.85 -9.19 14.06
CA GLN A 128 7.34 -9.40 12.69
C GLN A 128 6.61 -8.54 11.63
N ASN A 129 5.33 -8.24 11.83
CA ASN A 129 4.54 -7.38 10.96
C ASN A 129 4.32 -5.99 11.56
N TYR A 130 5.30 -5.44 12.30
CA TYR A 130 5.19 -4.07 12.81
C TYR A 130 5.27 -3.05 11.68
N TRP A 131 4.35 -2.08 11.67
CA TRP A 131 4.32 -1.01 10.68
C TRP A 131 3.55 0.20 11.22
N SER A 132 3.48 1.28 10.45
CA SER A 132 2.87 2.53 10.92
C SER A 132 1.43 2.40 11.42
N LYS A 133 0.63 1.46 10.89
CA LYS A 133 -0.77 1.26 11.32
C LYS A 133 -0.96 0.11 12.31
N ALA A 134 0.00 -0.82 12.43
CA ALA A 134 -0.01 -1.85 13.47
C ALA A 134 1.25 -1.74 14.34
N GLN A 135 1.14 -0.87 15.34
CA GLN A 135 2.19 -0.64 16.33
C GLN A 135 2.08 -1.64 17.48
N VAL A 136 2.24 -2.93 17.18
CA VAL A 136 2.12 -4.00 18.18
C VAL A 136 3.50 -4.45 18.68
N PHE A 137 3.62 -4.59 19.99
CA PHE A 137 4.86 -5.03 20.63
C PHE A 137 4.68 -6.38 21.31
N ALA A 138 5.69 -7.23 21.25
CA ALA A 138 5.80 -8.43 22.06
C ALA A 138 6.70 -8.14 23.26
N ARG A 139 6.27 -8.50 24.47
CA ARG A 139 7.08 -8.32 25.68
C ARG A 139 7.11 -9.59 26.52
N GLY A 140 8.30 -9.97 26.96
CA GLY A 140 8.54 -11.14 27.80
C GLY A 140 9.99 -11.20 28.29
N GLU A 141 10.42 -12.37 28.77
CA GLU A 141 11.80 -12.59 29.22
C GLU A 141 12.58 -13.37 28.15
N TYR A 142 13.84 -13.00 27.94
CA TYR A 142 14.84 -13.83 27.29
C TYR A 142 15.76 -14.45 28.35
N PHE A 143 16.27 -15.64 28.03
CA PHE A 143 17.37 -16.31 28.72
C PHE A 143 18.30 -16.88 27.66
N HIS A 144 19.53 -16.37 27.57
CA HIS A 144 20.52 -16.76 26.56
C HIS A 144 19.98 -16.75 25.13
N ASP A 145 19.45 -15.60 24.67
CA ASP A 145 18.81 -15.42 23.34
C ASP A 145 17.53 -16.26 23.08
N GLN A 146 17.06 -17.01 24.06
CA GLN A 146 15.84 -17.81 23.95
C GLN A 146 14.66 -17.15 24.67
N ARG A 147 13.53 -17.03 23.99
CA ARG A 147 12.29 -16.56 24.63
C ARG A 147 11.87 -17.55 25.73
N TYR A 148 11.65 -17.02 26.93
CA TYR A 148 11.38 -17.78 28.13
C TYR A 148 10.11 -17.31 28.83
N LYS A 149 9.39 -18.24 29.48
CA LYS A 149 8.12 -18.01 30.20
C LYS A 149 7.08 -17.24 29.36
N ARG A 150 6.37 -16.29 29.98
CA ARG A 150 5.22 -15.60 29.42
C ARG A 150 5.65 -14.45 28.53
N TRP A 151 5.09 -14.46 27.32
CA TRP A 151 5.19 -13.39 26.35
C TRP A 151 3.80 -12.85 26.07
N ASN A 152 3.64 -11.53 26.10
CA ASN A 152 2.37 -10.86 25.87
C ASN A 152 2.48 -9.92 24.66
N TYR A 153 1.43 -9.83 23.86
CA TYR A 153 1.29 -8.84 22.80
C TYR A 153 0.59 -7.60 23.31
N PHE A 154 1.15 -6.42 23.05
CA PHE A 154 0.65 -5.13 23.49
C PHE A 154 0.25 -4.27 22.30
N TYR A 155 -1.01 -3.81 22.29
CA TYR A 155 -1.51 -2.83 21.34
C TYR A 155 -2.26 -1.74 22.10
N GLN A 156 -1.90 -0.48 21.86
CA GLN A 156 -2.44 0.68 22.58
C GLN A 156 -2.42 0.48 24.13
N LYS A 157 -1.31 -0.04 24.66
CA LYS A 157 -1.09 -0.38 26.09
C LYS A 157 -1.92 -1.54 26.63
N ASN A 158 -2.80 -2.17 25.84
CA ASN A 158 -3.59 -3.32 26.26
C ASN A 158 -2.90 -4.63 25.87
N ILE A 159 -3.00 -5.64 26.71
CA ILE A 159 -2.61 -7.01 26.36
C ILE A 159 -3.68 -7.57 25.43
N ILE A 160 -3.31 -7.89 24.20
CA ILE A 160 -4.21 -8.42 23.17
C ILE A 160 -3.94 -9.89 22.82
N GLY A 161 -2.86 -10.47 23.38
CA GLY A 161 -2.55 -11.88 23.18
C GLY A 161 -1.22 -12.29 23.82
N GLY A 162 -0.69 -13.42 23.37
CA GLY A 162 0.54 -14.02 23.89
C GLY A 162 0.35 -15.44 24.42
N GLY A 163 1.36 -15.96 25.12
CA GLY A 163 1.35 -17.29 25.71
C GLY A 163 2.66 -17.63 26.42
N LEU A 164 2.91 -18.94 26.64
CA LEU A 164 4.07 -19.44 27.38
C LEU A 164 5.07 -20.14 26.46
N TYR A 165 6.35 -19.87 26.67
CA TYR A 165 7.47 -20.63 26.13
C TYR A 165 8.00 -21.61 27.18
N ASN A 166 8.36 -22.81 26.74
CA ASN A 166 9.05 -23.80 27.56
C ASN A 166 10.57 -23.51 27.64
N LYS A 167 11.31 -24.35 28.36
CA LYS A 167 12.78 -24.23 28.54
C LYS A 167 13.62 -24.41 27.26
N HIS A 168 12.98 -24.78 26.15
CA HIS A 168 13.61 -24.96 24.83
C HIS A 168 13.16 -23.87 23.84
N ALA A 169 12.63 -22.74 24.33
CA ALA A 169 12.09 -21.66 23.52
C ALA A 169 10.92 -22.06 22.60
N GLN A 170 10.22 -23.16 22.91
CA GLN A 170 9.06 -23.60 22.14
C GLN A 170 7.76 -23.14 22.81
N LYS A 171 6.80 -22.72 22.00
CA LYS A 171 5.46 -22.37 22.48
C LYS A 171 4.79 -23.58 23.14
N GLN A 172 4.13 -23.37 24.27
CA GLN A 172 3.46 -24.39 25.07
C GLN A 172 2.16 -23.83 25.69
N GLY A 173 1.14 -24.69 25.81
CA GLY A 173 -0.13 -24.37 26.46
C GLY A 173 -0.99 -23.40 25.64
N LYS A 174 -1.86 -22.64 26.30
CA LYS A 174 -2.78 -21.71 25.63
C LYS A 174 -2.04 -20.51 25.05
N TRP A 175 -2.38 -20.17 23.82
CA TRP A 175 -1.83 -19.03 23.08
C TRP A 175 -2.93 -18.23 22.40
N ILE A 176 -2.69 -16.93 22.30
CA ILE A 176 -3.44 -16.01 21.45
C ILE A 176 -2.45 -15.36 20.50
N GLU A 177 -2.53 -15.70 19.22
CA GLU A 177 -1.72 -15.14 18.14
C GLU A 177 -2.45 -14.03 17.42
N LEU A 178 -1.70 -13.14 16.79
CA LEU A 178 -2.25 -12.08 15.96
C LEU A 178 -2.39 -12.59 14.53
N SER A 179 -3.41 -12.15 13.81
CA SER A 179 -3.46 -12.33 12.36
C SER A 179 -2.26 -11.66 11.69
N GLU A 180 -1.76 -12.22 10.59
CA GLU A 180 -0.71 -11.61 9.78
C GLU A 180 -1.11 -10.20 9.30
N TYR A 181 -2.41 -9.99 9.13
CA TYR A 181 -3.02 -8.72 8.71
C TYR A 181 -3.61 -7.93 9.87
N PHE A 182 -3.09 -8.11 11.10
CA PHE A 182 -3.56 -7.33 12.24
C PHE A 182 -3.36 -5.82 12.00
N THR A 183 -4.44 -5.05 12.05
CA THR A 183 -4.44 -3.59 11.90
C THR A 183 -5.36 -2.95 12.94
N ASP A 184 -5.41 -1.61 12.97
CA ASP A 184 -6.43 -0.88 13.73
C ASP A 184 -7.86 -1.21 13.26
N SER A 185 -8.05 -1.41 11.95
CA SER A 185 -9.32 -1.79 11.31
C SER A 185 -9.61 -3.31 11.31
N SER A 186 -8.61 -4.15 11.58
CA SER A 186 -8.70 -5.62 11.58
C SER A 186 -7.99 -6.19 12.80
N GLN A 187 -8.70 -6.19 13.95
CA GLN A 187 -8.18 -6.72 15.20
C GLN A 187 -8.55 -8.20 15.33
N VAL A 188 -7.95 -9.02 14.47
CA VAL A 188 -8.16 -10.47 14.44
C VAL A 188 -7.07 -11.19 15.23
N THR A 189 -7.48 -12.13 16.08
CA THR A 189 -6.59 -13.03 16.82
C THR A 189 -6.97 -14.49 16.65
N HIS A 190 -5.99 -15.38 16.83
CA HIS A 190 -6.15 -16.84 16.78
C HIS A 190 -5.85 -17.41 18.16
N GLN A 191 -6.81 -18.08 18.78
CA GLN A 191 -6.66 -18.65 20.11
C GLN A 191 -6.69 -20.17 20.05
N GLY A 192 -5.71 -20.83 20.65
CA GLY A 192 -5.68 -22.28 20.74
C GLY A 192 -4.56 -22.78 21.65
N GLU A 193 -4.14 -24.02 21.46
CA GLU A 193 -3.11 -24.65 22.27
C GLU A 193 -1.88 -25.06 21.44
N TYR A 194 -0.71 -24.89 22.06
CA TYR A 194 0.58 -25.35 21.58
C TYR A 194 1.12 -26.50 22.43
N LYS A 195 1.77 -27.47 21.77
CA LYS A 195 2.56 -28.51 22.42
C LYS A 195 3.91 -28.64 21.71
N ASN A 196 5.00 -28.38 22.44
CA ASN A 196 6.37 -28.42 21.91
C ASN A 196 6.55 -27.59 20.63
N GLY A 197 5.95 -26.40 20.59
CA GLY A 197 6.07 -25.47 19.47
C GLY A 197 5.12 -25.72 18.31
N LYS A 198 4.28 -26.76 18.35
CA LYS A 198 3.28 -27.07 17.33
C LYS A 198 1.85 -26.79 17.79
N LYS A 199 0.99 -26.30 16.90
CA LYS A 199 -0.44 -26.09 17.16
C LYS A 199 -1.16 -27.43 17.26
N ILE A 200 -1.98 -27.61 18.28
CA ILE A 200 -2.79 -28.82 18.47
C ILE A 200 -4.24 -28.47 18.79
N GLY A 201 -5.15 -29.41 18.53
CA GLY A 201 -6.55 -29.31 18.96
C GLY A 201 -7.29 -28.13 18.35
N ARG A 202 -8.31 -27.64 19.06
CA ARG A 202 -9.19 -26.56 18.60
C ARG A 202 -8.47 -25.20 18.61
N TRP A 203 -8.61 -24.47 17.51
CA TRP A 203 -8.17 -23.09 17.34
C TRP A 203 -9.33 -22.22 16.88
N ASP A 204 -9.66 -21.20 17.65
CA ASP A 204 -10.73 -20.24 17.37
C ASP A 204 -10.18 -18.94 16.80
N ILE A 205 -10.91 -18.33 15.86
CA ILE A 205 -10.59 -17.03 15.29
C ILE A 205 -11.50 -15.99 15.91
N TRP A 206 -10.91 -15.02 16.60
CA TRP A 206 -11.62 -13.94 17.28
C TRP A 206 -11.46 -12.63 16.51
N TYR A 207 -12.52 -11.84 16.46
CA TYR A 207 -12.51 -10.50 15.90
C TYR A 207 -13.07 -9.50 16.90
N LYS A 208 -12.32 -8.41 17.11
CA LYS A 208 -12.75 -7.27 17.93
C LYS A 208 -13.22 -6.13 17.04
N GLU A 209 -14.52 -5.82 17.13
CA GLU A 209 -15.15 -4.76 16.33
C GLU A 209 -14.73 -3.36 16.84
N HIS A 210 -14.38 -2.46 15.91
CA HIS A 210 -13.71 -1.20 16.23
C HIS A 210 -14.60 -0.18 16.98
N GLU A 211 -15.90 -0.15 16.73
CA GLU A 211 -16.70 1.05 17.05
C GLU A 211 -17.35 1.06 18.44
N ASN A 212 -17.46 -0.07 19.15
CA ASN A 212 -18.42 -0.15 20.27
C ASN A 212 -17.91 -0.80 21.56
N ASN A 213 -16.59 -1.00 21.74
CA ASN A 213 -16.06 -1.83 22.84
C ASN A 213 -16.78 -3.20 22.94
N LYS A 214 -17.32 -3.68 21.81
CA LYS A 214 -18.12 -4.90 21.76
C LYS A 214 -17.25 -6.09 22.13
N GLN A 215 -17.92 -7.11 22.66
CA GLN A 215 -17.30 -8.38 23.01
C GLN A 215 -16.63 -8.98 21.77
N ASN A 216 -15.50 -9.67 21.98
CA ASN A 216 -14.82 -10.39 20.90
C ASN A 216 -15.79 -11.43 20.32
N LEU A 217 -15.89 -11.48 18.99
CA LEU A 217 -16.74 -12.44 18.29
C LEU A 217 -15.89 -13.60 17.77
N ILE A 218 -16.32 -14.83 18.01
CA ILE A 218 -15.75 -16.00 17.31
C ILE A 218 -16.30 -15.98 15.89
N ILE A 219 -15.43 -15.72 14.92
CA ILE A 219 -15.78 -15.62 13.50
C ILE A 219 -15.32 -16.83 12.69
N GLY A 220 -14.48 -17.69 13.28
CA GLY A 220 -14.01 -18.89 12.62
C GLY A 220 -13.17 -19.80 13.51
N GLY A 221 -12.42 -20.70 12.88
CA GLY A 221 -11.58 -21.68 13.57
C GLY A 221 -11.75 -23.09 13.03
N GLY A 222 -10.97 -24.01 13.59
CA GLY A 222 -10.98 -25.44 13.26
C GLY A 222 -10.03 -26.20 14.16
N SER A 223 -9.67 -27.43 13.79
CA SER A 223 -8.80 -28.28 14.62
C SER A 223 -7.51 -28.66 13.90
N PHE A 224 -6.42 -28.70 14.66
CA PHE A 224 -5.14 -29.29 14.26
C PHE A 224 -5.02 -30.70 14.82
N ASP A 225 -4.30 -31.56 14.10
CA ASP A 225 -3.97 -32.92 14.52
C ASP A 225 -3.24 -32.93 15.87
N GLU A 226 -3.68 -33.78 16.79
CA GLU A 226 -3.11 -33.85 18.14
C GLU A 226 -1.77 -34.61 18.22
N LYS A 227 -1.48 -35.48 17.24
CA LYS A 227 -0.28 -36.32 17.22
C LYS A 227 0.88 -35.59 16.56
N ASP A 228 0.65 -35.08 15.36
CA ASP A 228 1.68 -34.48 14.51
C ASP A 228 1.80 -32.97 14.71
N GLY A 229 0.72 -32.30 15.15
CA GLY A 229 0.64 -30.85 15.31
C GLY A 229 0.78 -30.08 13.99
N ASP A 230 0.30 -28.84 13.93
CA ASP A 230 0.32 -27.95 12.75
C ASP A 230 -0.37 -28.47 11.47
N ILE A 231 -0.88 -29.70 11.47
CA ILE A 231 -1.68 -30.28 10.38
C ILE A 231 -3.15 -29.98 10.63
N LYS A 232 -3.74 -29.10 9.82
CA LYS A 232 -5.19 -28.84 9.86
C LYS A 232 -5.98 -30.10 9.49
N GLN A 233 -7.05 -30.38 10.24
CA GLN A 233 -7.97 -31.50 9.99
C GLN A 233 -9.41 -31.12 10.29
N GLY A 234 -10.34 -31.82 9.63
CA GLY A 234 -11.78 -31.68 9.85
C GLY A 234 -12.33 -30.35 9.34
N TYR A 235 -13.45 -29.92 9.89
CA TYR A 235 -14.13 -28.71 9.46
C TYR A 235 -13.42 -27.44 9.95
N TRP A 236 -13.25 -26.49 9.03
CA TRP A 236 -12.62 -25.20 9.27
C TRP A 236 -13.48 -24.05 8.76
N VAL A 237 -13.42 -22.95 9.49
CA VAL A 237 -13.89 -21.62 9.06
C VAL A 237 -12.68 -20.71 9.01
N GLU A 238 -12.21 -20.40 7.81
CA GLU A 238 -11.11 -19.46 7.56
C GLU A 238 -11.65 -18.06 7.28
N ILE A 239 -10.79 -17.06 7.40
CA ILE A 239 -11.08 -15.67 7.06
C ILE A 239 -10.32 -15.27 5.80
N SER A 240 -10.84 -14.29 5.06
CA SER A 240 -10.10 -13.68 3.96
C SER A 240 -8.86 -12.93 4.44
N ASN A 241 -7.82 -12.89 3.61
CA ASN A 241 -6.64 -12.04 3.86
C ASN A 241 -7.00 -10.55 3.91
N ARG A 242 -8.19 -10.18 3.40
CA ARG A 242 -8.77 -8.83 3.48
C ARG A 242 -9.88 -8.73 4.51
N PHE A 243 -9.84 -9.57 5.54
CA PHE A 243 -10.83 -9.50 6.60
C PHE A 243 -10.66 -8.17 7.34
N ASP A 244 -11.66 -7.30 7.24
CA ASP A 244 -11.79 -6.08 8.02
C ASP A 244 -13.26 -5.77 8.26
N TYR A 245 -13.56 -4.63 8.88
CA TYR A 245 -14.94 -4.24 9.19
C TYR A 245 -15.83 -4.03 7.94
N LEU A 246 -15.25 -3.78 6.76
CA LEU A 246 -15.95 -3.62 5.47
C LEU A 246 -16.01 -4.91 4.65
N SER A 247 -15.13 -5.87 4.94
CA SER A 247 -14.96 -7.11 4.18
C SER A 247 -14.87 -8.31 5.12
N GLN A 248 -16.00 -8.69 5.70
CA GLN A 248 -16.09 -9.84 6.61
C GLN A 248 -16.39 -11.14 5.84
N VAL A 249 -15.42 -11.57 5.03
CA VAL A 249 -15.50 -12.82 4.24
C VAL A 249 -14.89 -13.99 5.00
N THR A 250 -15.62 -15.10 5.06
CA THR A 250 -15.17 -16.37 5.63
C THR A 250 -15.33 -17.52 4.62
N TYR A 251 -14.45 -18.52 4.73
CA TYR A 251 -14.45 -19.73 3.91
C TYR A 251 -14.69 -20.93 4.80
N LYS A 252 -15.67 -21.77 4.50
CA LYS A 252 -16.06 -22.91 5.32
C LYS A 252 -15.95 -24.21 4.54
N GLY A 253 -15.21 -25.18 5.07
CA GLY A 253 -15.06 -26.48 4.41
C GLY A 253 -14.18 -27.41 5.23
N GLU A 254 -13.75 -28.51 4.60
CA GLU A 254 -12.99 -29.55 5.29
C GLU A 254 -11.51 -29.57 4.89
N TYR A 255 -10.70 -29.94 5.87
CA TYR A 255 -9.29 -30.24 5.74
C TYR A 255 -9.02 -31.73 5.99
N LYS A 256 -8.13 -32.30 5.17
CA LYS A 256 -7.57 -33.63 5.35
C LYS A 256 -6.05 -33.53 5.17
N ASN A 257 -5.29 -33.96 6.18
CA ASN A 257 -3.82 -33.91 6.17
C ASN A 257 -3.25 -32.52 5.79
N GLY A 258 -3.85 -31.45 6.32
CA GLY A 258 -3.40 -30.07 6.07
C GLY A 258 -3.80 -29.51 4.71
N LYS A 259 -4.57 -30.25 3.90
CA LYS A 259 -5.04 -29.85 2.58
C LYS A 259 -6.55 -29.71 2.54
N LYS A 260 -7.05 -28.74 1.77
CA LYS A 260 -8.50 -28.52 1.58
C LYS A 260 -9.09 -29.63 0.73
N VAL A 261 -10.24 -30.16 1.13
CA VAL A 261 -10.96 -31.22 0.40
C VAL A 261 -12.43 -30.86 0.23
N GLY A 262 -13.06 -31.41 -0.80
CA GLY A 262 -14.50 -31.33 -1.02
C GLY A 262 -15.03 -29.90 -1.17
N ARG A 263 -16.27 -29.68 -0.73
CA ARG A 263 -16.96 -28.39 -0.90
C ARG A 263 -16.44 -27.35 0.10
N TRP A 264 -16.16 -26.15 -0.42
CA TRP A 264 -15.82 -24.97 0.35
C TRP A 264 -16.79 -23.83 0.05
N ASP A 265 -17.55 -23.41 1.05
CA ASP A 265 -18.53 -22.34 0.95
C ASP A 265 -17.92 -20.99 1.33
N ILE A 266 -18.29 -19.94 0.61
CA ILE A 266 -17.90 -18.56 0.85
C ILE A 266 -19.07 -17.83 1.50
N TRP A 267 -18.84 -17.29 2.69
CA TRP A 267 -19.81 -16.54 3.46
C TRP A 267 -19.35 -15.11 3.64
N TYR A 268 -20.28 -14.17 3.55
CA TYR A 268 -20.04 -12.75 3.71
C TYR A 268 -21.00 -12.18 4.76
N LYS A 269 -20.46 -11.47 5.74
CA LYS A 269 -21.25 -10.71 6.71
C LYS A 269 -21.32 -9.26 6.27
N THR A 270 -22.54 -8.77 6.00
CA THR A 270 -22.78 -7.37 5.67
C THR A 270 -22.52 -6.49 6.89
N TYR A 271 -22.30 -5.18 6.66
CA TYR A 271 -22.12 -4.21 7.76
C TYR A 271 -23.39 -4.06 8.64
N GLU A 272 -24.57 -4.40 8.11
CA GLU A 272 -25.82 -4.38 8.87
C GLU A 272 -25.82 -5.48 9.96
N GLU A 273 -25.74 -5.07 11.22
CA GLU A 273 -25.51 -5.95 12.38
C GLU A 273 -26.55 -7.07 12.52
N ASP A 274 -27.79 -6.80 12.10
CA ASP A 274 -28.93 -7.71 12.25
C ASP A 274 -29.07 -8.71 11.09
N LYS A 275 -28.31 -8.54 10.01
CA LYS A 275 -28.41 -9.44 8.85
C LYS A 275 -27.57 -10.71 9.09
N PRO A 276 -28.14 -11.91 8.83
CA PRO A 276 -27.39 -13.14 8.91
C PRO A 276 -26.26 -13.16 7.86
N ASN A 277 -25.19 -13.91 8.14
CA ASN A 277 -24.14 -14.12 7.15
C ASN A 277 -24.73 -14.71 5.87
N LEU A 278 -24.47 -14.09 4.74
CA LEU A 278 -24.94 -14.54 3.44
C LEU A 278 -23.94 -15.53 2.85
N LYS A 279 -24.41 -16.72 2.46
CA LYS A 279 -23.62 -17.61 1.62
C LYS A 279 -23.60 -17.04 0.20
N ILE A 280 -22.50 -16.39 -0.16
CA ILE A 280 -22.37 -15.73 -1.46
C ILE A 280 -21.88 -16.68 -2.54
N SER A 281 -21.14 -17.74 -2.17
CA SER A 281 -20.74 -18.76 -3.14
C SER A 281 -20.17 -20.07 -2.60
N SER A 282 -19.65 -20.93 -3.48
CA SER A 282 -18.90 -22.14 -3.16
C SER A 282 -17.96 -22.58 -4.27
N GLY A 283 -17.04 -23.49 -3.95
CA GLY A 283 -16.18 -24.21 -4.90
C GLY A 283 -15.82 -25.60 -4.37
N PHE A 284 -15.21 -26.45 -5.20
CA PHE A 284 -14.83 -27.82 -4.83
C PHE A 284 -13.33 -28.07 -4.98
N TYR A 285 -12.71 -28.63 -3.94
CA TYR A 285 -11.37 -29.22 -4.02
C TYR A 285 -11.48 -30.73 -4.28
N ASP A 286 -10.40 -31.32 -4.79
CA ASP A 286 -10.28 -32.76 -4.93
C ASP A 286 -10.50 -33.49 -3.60
N GLU A 287 -11.03 -34.71 -3.67
CA GLU A 287 -11.24 -35.54 -2.49
C GLU A 287 -10.01 -36.36 -2.07
N ILE A 288 -9.01 -36.46 -2.95
CA ILE A 288 -7.78 -37.23 -2.67
C ILE A 288 -6.90 -36.52 -1.64
N GLY A 289 -7.07 -35.21 -1.45
CA GLY A 289 -6.41 -34.44 -0.41
C GLY A 289 -5.19 -33.68 -0.90
N GLU A 290 -5.10 -33.32 -2.18
CA GLU A 290 -3.98 -32.55 -2.71
C GLU A 290 -4.22 -31.02 -2.64
N GLY A 291 -5.47 -30.58 -2.42
CA GLY A 291 -5.84 -29.17 -2.34
C GLY A 291 -5.97 -28.50 -3.71
N ILE A 292 -6.30 -29.28 -4.72
CA ILE A 292 -6.46 -28.93 -6.13
C ILE A 292 -7.93 -28.54 -6.36
N LYS A 293 -8.18 -27.33 -6.87
CA LYS A 293 -9.52 -26.88 -7.25
C LYS A 293 -10.07 -27.69 -8.44
N GLN A 294 -11.35 -28.01 -8.41
CA GLN A 294 -12.05 -28.80 -9.43
C GLN A 294 -13.49 -28.29 -9.63
N GLY A 295 -14.03 -28.47 -10.84
CA GLY A 295 -15.41 -28.20 -11.19
C GLY A 295 -15.81 -26.72 -11.10
N HIS A 296 -17.09 -26.47 -10.87
CA HIS A 296 -17.64 -25.12 -10.77
C HIS A 296 -17.07 -24.38 -9.57
N TRP A 297 -16.67 -23.14 -9.79
CA TRP A 297 -16.00 -22.33 -8.79
C TRP A 297 -16.40 -20.86 -8.90
N VAL A 298 -16.43 -20.21 -7.75
CA VAL A 298 -16.57 -18.76 -7.67
C VAL A 298 -15.42 -18.15 -6.88
N GLU A 299 -14.74 -17.19 -7.49
CA GLU A 299 -13.70 -16.40 -6.85
C GLU A 299 -14.21 -15.02 -6.51
N LEU A 300 -13.77 -14.50 -5.37
CA LEU A 300 -14.02 -13.10 -5.05
C LEU A 300 -12.93 -12.26 -5.71
N SER A 301 -13.33 -11.07 -6.19
CA SER A 301 -12.33 -10.11 -6.61
C SER A 301 -11.43 -9.72 -5.46
N ASP A 302 -10.23 -9.34 -5.83
CA ASP A 302 -9.27 -8.79 -4.91
C ASP A 302 -9.93 -7.65 -4.10
N GLY A 303 -10.58 -6.68 -4.77
CA GLY A 303 -11.28 -5.58 -4.12
C GLY A 303 -12.60 -5.92 -3.44
N PHE A 304 -12.94 -7.19 -3.20
CA PHE A 304 -14.23 -7.57 -2.63
C PHE A 304 -14.44 -6.95 -1.25
N ASN A 305 -15.50 -6.18 -1.09
CA ASN A 305 -15.95 -5.60 0.18
C ASN A 305 -17.43 -5.20 0.07
N TYR A 306 -17.96 -4.61 1.12
CA TYR A 306 -19.35 -4.13 1.21
C TYR A 306 -19.83 -3.29 0.02
N PHE A 307 -18.98 -2.40 -0.49
CA PHE A 307 -19.29 -1.49 -1.57
C PHE A 307 -18.99 -2.06 -2.97
N LYS A 308 -18.12 -3.08 -3.05
CA LYS A 308 -17.66 -3.67 -4.32
C LYS A 308 -17.71 -5.19 -4.22
N GLN A 309 -18.84 -5.78 -4.59
CA GLN A 309 -19.03 -7.22 -4.58
C GLN A 309 -18.87 -7.77 -6.00
N VAL A 310 -17.62 -7.93 -6.44
CA VAL A 310 -17.29 -8.54 -7.74
C VAL A 310 -16.89 -9.99 -7.54
N THR A 311 -17.50 -10.88 -8.31
CA THR A 311 -17.20 -12.32 -8.31
C THR A 311 -16.88 -12.83 -9.72
N TYR A 312 -16.02 -13.85 -9.79
CA TYR A 312 -15.64 -14.55 -11.02
C TYR A 312 -16.17 -15.96 -10.95
N ILE A 313 -17.00 -16.37 -11.91
CA ILE A 313 -17.67 -17.67 -11.92
C ILE A 313 -17.20 -18.46 -13.14
N GLY A 314 -16.70 -19.67 -12.95
CA GLY A 314 -16.29 -20.53 -14.04
C GLY A 314 -15.92 -21.93 -13.56
N GLU A 315 -15.10 -22.63 -14.32
CA GLU A 315 -14.70 -24.01 -14.01
C GLU A 315 -13.20 -24.16 -13.82
N TYR A 316 -12.85 -25.06 -12.91
CA TYR A 316 -11.51 -25.55 -12.67
C TYR A 316 -11.38 -27.00 -13.10
N LYS A 317 -10.21 -27.35 -13.65
CA LYS A 317 -9.77 -28.72 -13.89
C LYS A 317 -8.32 -28.84 -13.49
N ASN A 318 -8.04 -29.74 -12.55
CA ASN A 318 -6.68 -29.95 -12.02
C ASN A 318 -6.02 -28.67 -11.50
N GLY A 319 -6.80 -27.83 -10.81
CA GLY A 319 -6.30 -26.60 -10.19
C GLY A 319 -6.09 -25.46 -11.18
N LYS A 320 -6.44 -25.66 -12.45
CA LYS A 320 -6.33 -24.66 -13.50
C LYS A 320 -7.71 -24.27 -14.07
N LYS A 321 -7.88 -22.99 -14.41
CA LYS A 321 -9.11 -22.43 -14.99
C LYS A 321 -9.30 -22.93 -16.42
N ILE A 322 -10.51 -23.37 -16.75
CA ILE A 322 -10.91 -23.82 -18.10
C ILE A 322 -12.23 -23.16 -18.52
N GLY A 323 -12.49 -23.19 -19.82
CA GLY A 323 -13.79 -22.85 -20.40
C GLY A 323 -14.27 -21.43 -20.12
N ARG A 324 -15.58 -21.24 -20.05
CA ARG A 324 -16.20 -19.92 -19.87
C ARG A 324 -16.05 -19.44 -18.41
N TRP A 325 -15.58 -18.20 -18.26
CA TRP A 325 -15.54 -17.48 -17.00
C TRP A 325 -16.32 -16.17 -17.10
N ASP A 326 -17.25 -15.95 -16.19
CA ASP A 326 -18.10 -14.77 -16.13
C ASP A 326 -17.77 -13.89 -14.94
N ILE A 327 -17.85 -12.57 -15.13
CA ILE A 327 -17.64 -11.57 -14.07
C ILE A 327 -18.99 -11.01 -13.69
N TRP A 328 -19.33 -11.13 -12.41
CA TRP A 328 -20.58 -10.63 -11.85
C TRP A 328 -20.30 -9.51 -10.85
N TYR A 329 -21.14 -8.49 -10.88
CA TYR A 329 -21.16 -7.38 -9.93
C TYR A 329 -22.51 -7.36 -9.21
N GLU A 330 -22.47 -7.17 -7.91
CA GLU A 330 -23.65 -7.00 -7.06
C GLU A 330 -23.56 -5.62 -6.41
N GLU A 331 -24.56 -4.77 -6.71
CA GLU A 331 -24.65 -3.44 -6.11
C GLU A 331 -25.05 -3.57 -4.64
N GLN A 332 -24.48 -2.72 -3.79
CA GLN A 332 -24.74 -2.74 -2.37
C GLN A 332 -26.23 -2.61 -2.05
N GLY A 333 -26.78 -3.59 -1.32
CA GLY A 333 -28.17 -3.58 -0.86
C GLY A 333 -29.19 -3.90 -1.97
N SER A 334 -28.72 -4.31 -3.14
CA SER A 334 -29.54 -4.77 -4.25
C SER A 334 -29.43 -6.29 -4.37
N ASP A 335 -30.55 -6.96 -4.61
CA ASP A 335 -30.55 -8.38 -4.99
C ASP A 335 -30.17 -8.58 -6.47
N ASN A 336 -29.94 -7.49 -7.21
CA ASN A 336 -29.60 -7.54 -8.63
C ASN A 336 -28.11 -7.82 -8.81
N LYS A 337 -27.82 -9.01 -9.34
CA LYS A 337 -26.51 -9.38 -9.86
C LYS A 337 -26.45 -9.09 -11.35
N GLU A 338 -25.48 -8.29 -11.76
CA GLU A 338 -25.24 -7.96 -13.15
C GLU A 338 -24.00 -8.68 -13.67
N LYS A 339 -24.12 -9.35 -14.82
CA LYS A 339 -22.98 -9.91 -15.54
C LYS A 339 -22.27 -8.78 -16.29
N ILE A 340 -21.20 -8.26 -15.71
CA ILE A 340 -20.42 -7.14 -16.25
C ILE A 340 -19.28 -7.57 -17.18
N GLY A 341 -18.92 -8.85 -17.20
CA GLY A 341 -17.82 -9.30 -18.05
C GLY A 341 -17.62 -10.80 -18.13
N GLY A 342 -16.41 -11.19 -18.56
CA GLY A 342 -15.99 -12.58 -18.73
C GLY A 342 -15.36 -12.87 -20.09
N GLY A 343 -14.88 -14.09 -20.25
CA GLY A 343 -14.29 -14.62 -21.48
C GLY A 343 -14.06 -16.12 -21.38
N GLN A 344 -13.17 -16.65 -22.21
CA GLN A 344 -12.86 -18.08 -22.25
C GLN A 344 -11.39 -18.35 -21.93
N TYR A 345 -11.16 -19.39 -21.14
CA TYR A 345 -9.87 -20.05 -21.01
C TYR A 345 -9.83 -21.27 -21.93
N ASP A 346 -8.62 -21.70 -22.26
CA ASP A 346 -8.37 -22.93 -23.00
C ASP A 346 -8.88 -24.18 -22.25
N GLU A 347 -9.31 -25.19 -23.00
CA GLU A 347 -9.84 -26.46 -22.44
C GLU A 347 -8.73 -27.43 -22.02
N GLU A 348 -7.51 -27.22 -22.53
CA GLU A 348 -6.29 -27.94 -22.12
C GLU A 348 -5.92 -27.59 -20.67
N GLY A 349 -6.43 -26.44 -20.21
CA GLY A 349 -6.35 -25.99 -18.86
C GLY A 349 -5.07 -25.29 -18.54
N ASP A 350 -4.29 -24.73 -19.45
CA ASP A 350 -3.09 -23.98 -19.08
C ASP A 350 -3.39 -22.58 -18.50
N GLN A 351 -4.67 -22.28 -18.22
CA GLN A 351 -5.15 -20.97 -17.77
C GLN A 351 -4.88 -19.89 -18.81
N ILE A 352 -4.87 -20.29 -20.08
CA ILE A 352 -4.56 -19.43 -21.20
C ILE A 352 -5.88 -18.79 -21.64
N LYS A 353 -5.98 -17.46 -21.50
CA LYS A 353 -7.12 -16.71 -22.03
C LYS A 353 -7.16 -16.80 -23.55
N ILE A 354 -8.35 -17.03 -24.10
CA ILE A 354 -8.61 -17.10 -25.54
C ILE A 354 -9.92 -16.38 -25.89
N GLY A 355 -10.02 -15.93 -27.15
CA GLY A 355 -11.23 -15.33 -27.71
C GLY A 355 -11.57 -13.97 -27.12
N ASN A 356 -12.84 -13.58 -27.20
CA ASN A 356 -13.31 -12.28 -26.74
C ASN A 356 -13.45 -12.22 -25.21
N TRP A 357 -12.91 -11.16 -24.62
CA TRP A 357 -12.92 -10.89 -23.19
C TRP A 357 -13.52 -9.52 -22.87
N LYS A 358 -14.31 -9.49 -21.80
CA LYS A 358 -14.70 -8.28 -21.07
C LYS A 358 -14.05 -8.34 -19.69
N GLU A 359 -13.02 -7.54 -19.45
CA GLU A 359 -12.23 -7.56 -18.21
C GLU A 359 -12.55 -6.34 -17.35
N LEU A 360 -12.56 -6.51 -16.03
CA LEU A 360 -12.61 -5.39 -15.11
C LEU A 360 -11.20 -4.81 -14.94
N TRP A 361 -11.05 -3.49 -15.00
CA TRP A 361 -9.79 -2.87 -14.64
C TRP A 361 -9.59 -2.93 -13.11
N GLU A 362 -8.66 -3.77 -12.67
CA GLU A 362 -8.52 -4.17 -11.27
C GLU A 362 -8.07 -3.04 -10.32
N GLU A 363 -7.52 -1.95 -10.86
CA GLU A 363 -6.89 -0.90 -10.05
C GLU A 363 -7.85 0.19 -9.57
N LEU A 364 -9.11 0.15 -10.00
CA LEU A 364 -10.01 1.27 -9.76
C LEU A 364 -10.82 1.16 -8.46
N TYR A 365 -10.86 2.32 -7.78
CA TYR A 365 -11.61 2.58 -6.55
C TYR A 365 -13.12 2.42 -6.72
N TYR A 366 -13.79 2.32 -5.57
CA TYR A 366 -15.19 2.06 -5.24
C TYR A 366 -16.31 2.50 -6.21
N GLU A 367 -16.07 3.41 -7.14
CA GLU A 367 -17.11 4.00 -8.00
C GLU A 367 -16.71 4.00 -9.49
N SER A 368 -15.69 3.25 -9.87
CA SER A 368 -15.18 3.27 -11.24
C SER A 368 -14.96 1.87 -11.80
N SER A 369 -16.06 1.24 -12.20
CA SER A 369 -16.03 0.06 -13.04
C SER A 369 -15.62 0.48 -14.45
N VAL A 370 -14.34 0.36 -14.76
CA VAL A 370 -13.84 0.41 -16.14
C VAL A 370 -13.76 -1.01 -16.67
N ILE A 371 -14.33 -1.22 -17.86
CA ILE A 371 -14.36 -2.50 -18.55
C ILE A 371 -13.46 -2.40 -19.79
N LEU A 372 -12.56 -3.36 -19.95
CA LEU A 372 -11.72 -3.54 -21.12
C LEU A 372 -12.36 -4.62 -22.00
N TYR A 373 -12.56 -4.35 -23.29
CA TYR A 373 -13.13 -5.29 -24.24
C TYR A 373 -12.16 -5.55 -25.38
N GLY A 374 -11.83 -6.81 -25.65
CA GLY A 374 -10.99 -7.16 -26.81
C GLY A 374 -10.73 -8.64 -26.88
N GLU A 375 -9.78 -9.04 -27.72
CA GLU A 375 -9.47 -10.44 -28.01
C GLU A 375 -8.15 -10.87 -27.38
N TYR A 376 -8.15 -12.11 -26.89
CA TYR A 376 -6.99 -12.85 -26.46
C TYR A 376 -6.65 -13.98 -27.43
N LYS A 377 -5.36 -14.14 -27.72
CA LYS A 377 -4.80 -15.29 -28.45
C LYS A 377 -3.60 -15.83 -27.69
N HIS A 378 -3.67 -17.09 -27.29
CA HIS A 378 -2.65 -17.75 -26.45
C HIS A 378 -2.30 -16.93 -25.18
N GLY A 379 -3.31 -16.40 -24.50
CA GLY A 379 -3.13 -15.68 -23.23
C GLY A 379 -2.59 -14.26 -23.40
N LYS A 380 -2.51 -13.77 -24.64
CA LYS A 380 -1.98 -12.46 -25.00
C LYS A 380 -3.02 -11.61 -25.70
N LYS A 381 -3.13 -10.33 -25.33
CA LYS A 381 -4.01 -9.36 -26.00
C LYS A 381 -3.57 -9.15 -27.45
N VAL A 382 -4.52 -9.25 -28.37
CA VAL A 382 -4.34 -9.01 -29.81
C VAL A 382 -5.47 -8.12 -30.34
N GLY A 383 -5.26 -7.54 -31.52
CA GLY A 383 -6.28 -6.77 -32.23
C GLY A 383 -6.79 -5.57 -31.45
N LYS A 384 -8.04 -5.17 -31.72
CA LYS A 384 -8.64 -3.96 -31.15
C LYS A 384 -9.14 -4.19 -29.73
N TRP A 385 -8.78 -3.28 -28.84
CA TRP A 385 -9.21 -3.24 -27.45
C TRP A 385 -9.90 -1.91 -27.14
N ASP A 386 -11.13 -1.98 -26.65
CA ASP A 386 -11.94 -0.83 -26.26
C ASP A 386 -11.98 -0.69 -24.74
N ILE A 387 -12.01 0.55 -24.27
CA ILE A 387 -12.08 0.87 -22.84
C ILE A 387 -13.41 1.58 -22.58
N TRP A 388 -14.22 1.01 -21.70
CA TRP A 388 -15.56 1.46 -21.38
C TRP A 388 -15.64 1.89 -19.92
N TYR A 389 -16.36 2.98 -19.67
CA TYR A 389 -16.74 3.41 -18.33
C TYR A 389 -18.23 3.64 -18.30
N ARG A 390 -18.93 2.84 -17.49
CA ARG A 390 -20.39 2.70 -17.58
C ARG A 390 -20.75 2.33 -19.04
N ASP A 391 -21.73 2.99 -19.62
CA ASP A 391 -22.21 2.71 -20.99
C ASP A 391 -21.47 3.51 -22.08
N HIS A 392 -20.30 4.08 -21.78
CA HIS A 392 -19.58 4.94 -22.71
C HIS A 392 -18.18 4.40 -23.00
N LYS A 393 -17.84 4.29 -24.28
CA LYS A 393 -16.46 4.08 -24.70
C LYS A 393 -15.66 5.35 -24.43
N ILE A 394 -14.64 5.23 -23.59
CA ILE A 394 -13.76 6.34 -23.19
C ILE A 394 -12.34 6.20 -23.72
N GLY A 395 -11.97 5.03 -24.25
CA GLY A 395 -10.65 4.85 -24.84
C GLY A 395 -10.46 3.50 -25.53
N GLY A 396 -9.20 3.09 -25.64
CA GLY A 396 -8.80 1.88 -26.35
C GLY A 396 -7.77 2.12 -27.45
N GLY A 397 -7.36 1.05 -28.12
CA GLY A 397 -6.43 1.07 -29.25
C GLY A 397 -6.27 -0.34 -29.81
N SER A 398 -5.15 -0.63 -30.47
CA SER A 398 -4.88 -1.97 -31.00
C SER A 398 -3.56 -2.55 -30.52
N TYR A 399 -3.55 -3.85 -30.26
CA TYR A 399 -2.35 -4.66 -30.09
C TYR A 399 -2.01 -5.35 -31.41
N ASP A 400 -0.75 -5.69 -31.57
CA ASP A 400 -0.29 -6.47 -32.72
C ASP A 400 -0.79 -7.93 -32.69
N GLU A 401 -0.76 -8.58 -33.84
CA GLU A 401 -1.24 -9.96 -34.01
C GLU A 401 -0.17 -11.01 -33.63
N THR A 402 1.03 -10.58 -33.22
CA THR A 402 2.14 -11.49 -32.90
C THR A 402 1.95 -12.22 -31.58
N GLY A 403 1.03 -11.73 -30.73
CA GLY A 403 0.83 -12.25 -29.38
C GLY A 403 1.88 -11.75 -28.38
N GLN A 404 2.60 -10.66 -28.68
CA GLN A 404 3.55 -10.06 -27.73
C GLN A 404 2.92 -8.92 -26.90
N GLU A 405 1.61 -8.65 -27.07
CA GLU A 405 0.91 -7.54 -26.42
C GLU A 405 1.52 -6.18 -26.75
N ILE A 406 2.03 -6.03 -27.98
CA ILE A 406 2.66 -4.80 -28.42
C ILE A 406 1.58 -3.84 -28.90
N LYS A 407 1.42 -2.71 -28.21
CA LYS A 407 0.51 -1.64 -28.64
C LYS A 407 0.97 -1.04 -29.97
N ILE A 408 0.03 -0.82 -30.88
CA ILE A 408 0.25 -0.23 -32.19
C ILE A 408 -0.87 0.77 -32.56
N GLY A 409 -0.54 1.75 -33.40
CA GLY A 409 -1.47 2.73 -33.94
C GLY A 409 -2.03 3.67 -32.88
N ASN A 410 -3.21 4.23 -33.16
CA ASN A 410 -3.86 5.19 -32.27
C ASN A 410 -4.38 4.54 -30.98
N TRP A 411 -4.09 5.19 -29.86
CA TRP A 411 -4.49 4.79 -28.53
C TRP A 411 -5.07 5.95 -27.73
N VAL A 412 -6.08 5.62 -26.93
CA VAL A 412 -6.60 6.45 -25.85
C VAL A 412 -6.43 5.66 -24.56
N GLU A 413 -5.44 6.05 -23.78
CA GLU A 413 -5.17 5.50 -22.46
C GLU A 413 -5.96 6.27 -21.39
N ILE A 414 -6.11 5.66 -20.23
CA ILE A 414 -6.70 6.29 -19.04
C ILE A 414 -5.67 6.31 -17.92
N SER A 415 -5.72 7.36 -17.09
CA SER A 415 -4.83 7.50 -15.94
C SER A 415 -5.07 6.42 -14.89
N ASP A 416 -4.02 5.96 -14.22
CA ASP A 416 -4.13 5.03 -13.08
C ASP A 416 -4.98 5.59 -11.93
N ARG A 417 -5.19 6.91 -11.90
CA ARG A 417 -6.08 7.61 -10.94
C ARG A 417 -7.47 7.90 -11.51
N PHE A 418 -7.83 7.30 -12.63
CA PHE A 418 -9.14 7.48 -13.25
C PHE A 418 -10.25 7.13 -12.26
N ASN A 419 -11.15 8.07 -12.01
CA ASN A 419 -12.32 7.84 -11.17
C ASN A 419 -13.49 8.72 -11.60
N PHE A 420 -14.65 8.50 -10.98
CA PHE A 420 -15.89 9.20 -11.31
C PHE A 420 -15.83 10.73 -11.24
N LYS A 421 -14.89 11.31 -10.46
CA LYS A 421 -14.65 12.76 -10.28
C LYS A 421 -13.40 13.29 -10.99
N SER A 422 -12.55 12.42 -11.51
CA SER A 422 -11.32 12.81 -12.21
C SER A 422 -11.01 11.80 -13.30
N GLN A 423 -11.48 12.12 -14.50
CA GLN A 423 -11.35 11.26 -15.67
C GLN A 423 -10.32 11.89 -16.60
N VAL A 424 -9.10 11.33 -16.56
CA VAL A 424 -7.99 11.74 -17.41
C VAL A 424 -7.75 10.67 -18.45
N THR A 425 -7.67 11.08 -19.71
CA THR A 425 -7.24 10.24 -20.83
C THR A 425 -5.98 10.81 -21.50
N TYR A 426 -5.19 9.92 -22.11
CA TYR A 426 -4.01 10.25 -22.90
C TYR A 426 -4.20 9.70 -24.32
N ASN A 427 -4.26 10.58 -25.30
CA ASN A 427 -4.54 10.24 -26.70
C ASN A 427 -3.25 10.38 -27.50
N GLY A 428 -2.84 9.36 -28.24
CA GLY A 428 -1.68 9.46 -29.12
C GLY A 428 -1.45 8.18 -29.89
N GLU A 429 -0.26 8.03 -30.47
CA GLU A 429 0.08 6.89 -31.31
C GLU A 429 1.21 6.04 -30.71
N TYR A 430 1.13 4.74 -30.94
CA TYR A 430 2.15 3.76 -30.65
C TYR A 430 2.76 3.18 -31.93
N LEU A 431 4.09 3.07 -31.94
CA LEU A 431 4.85 2.29 -32.89
C LEU A 431 5.61 1.19 -32.13
N ILE A 432 5.22 -0.06 -32.33
CA ILE A 432 5.84 -1.25 -31.71
C ILE A 432 6.00 -1.06 -30.19
N GLY A 433 4.90 -0.73 -29.52
CA GLY A 433 4.85 -0.61 -28.06
C GLY A 433 5.52 0.65 -27.50
N LYS A 434 6.02 1.54 -28.36
CA LYS A 434 6.64 2.81 -27.99
C LYS A 434 5.76 3.98 -28.43
N LYS A 435 5.59 4.96 -27.55
CA LYS A 435 4.82 6.18 -27.85
C LYS A 435 5.58 7.01 -28.88
N ILE A 436 4.89 7.47 -29.91
CA ILE A 436 5.44 8.35 -30.96
C ILE A 436 4.55 9.58 -31.15
N GLY A 437 5.12 10.61 -31.76
CA GLY A 437 4.38 11.79 -32.20
C GLY A 437 3.72 12.55 -31.06
N ARG A 438 2.63 13.28 -31.38
CA ARG A 438 1.89 14.09 -30.41
C ARG A 438 1.01 13.22 -29.51
N TRP A 439 1.08 13.49 -28.22
CA TRP A 439 0.21 12.94 -27.21
C TRP A 439 -0.58 14.05 -26.52
N ASP A 440 -1.90 13.93 -26.50
CA ASP A 440 -2.82 14.88 -25.93
C ASP A 440 -3.39 14.38 -24.59
N ILE A 441 -3.48 15.25 -23.60
CA ILE A 441 -4.13 14.99 -22.31
C ILE A 441 -5.52 15.59 -22.35
N CYS A 442 -6.53 14.75 -22.11
CA CYS A 442 -7.92 15.15 -22.02
C CYS A 442 -8.43 14.92 -20.58
N PHE A 443 -9.26 15.83 -20.09
CA PHE A 443 -9.82 15.77 -18.76
C PHE A 443 -11.31 16.09 -18.77
N ARG A 444 -12.06 15.38 -17.94
CA ARG A 444 -13.39 15.79 -17.48
C ARG A 444 -13.56 15.45 -16.01
N GLU A 445 -14.35 16.26 -15.33
CA GLU A 445 -14.65 16.04 -13.91
C GLU A 445 -15.65 14.90 -13.74
N TYR A 446 -16.76 14.92 -14.49
CA TYR A 446 -17.81 13.89 -14.41
C TYR A 446 -18.12 13.30 -15.77
N SER A 447 -18.71 12.11 -15.80
CA SER A 447 -19.11 11.44 -17.05
C SER A 447 -20.14 12.23 -17.87
N SER A 448 -20.91 13.10 -17.21
CA SER A 448 -21.86 14.01 -17.86
C SER A 448 -21.18 15.15 -18.61
N HIS A 449 -19.90 15.43 -18.35
CA HIS A 449 -19.15 16.47 -19.04
C HIS A 449 -18.43 15.89 -20.26
N PRO A 450 -18.28 16.65 -21.35
CA PRO A 450 -17.40 16.25 -22.44
C PRO A 450 -15.95 16.26 -21.97
N PHE A 451 -15.11 15.39 -22.55
CA PHE A 451 -13.67 15.52 -22.39
C PHE A 451 -13.23 16.84 -23.01
N THR A 452 -12.50 17.60 -22.22
CA THR A 452 -11.82 18.82 -22.68
C THR A 452 -10.34 18.51 -22.75
N GLN A 453 -9.74 18.77 -23.91
CA GLN A 453 -8.28 18.76 -24.01
C GLN A 453 -7.75 19.76 -22.99
N MET A 454 -6.75 19.38 -22.21
CA MET A 454 -6.18 20.25 -21.18
C MET A 454 -5.36 21.35 -21.84
N GLN A 455 -6.03 22.30 -22.49
CA GLN A 455 -5.40 23.43 -23.17
C GLN A 455 -4.84 24.40 -22.14
N HIS A 456 -3.62 24.85 -22.40
CA HIS A 456 -3.01 25.84 -21.55
C HIS A 456 -3.41 27.25 -22.02
N ASN A 457 -4.29 27.91 -21.25
CA ASN A 457 -4.60 29.34 -21.42
C ASN A 457 -3.50 30.25 -20.83
N ILE A 458 -2.22 29.96 -21.06
CA ILE A 458 -1.15 30.94 -20.81
C ILE A 458 -0.79 31.60 -22.14
N ILE A 459 -1.53 32.69 -22.40
CA ILE A 459 -1.18 33.90 -23.16
C ILE A 459 -0.81 33.74 -24.66
N GLN A 460 -0.44 32.55 -25.16
CA GLN A 460 -0.23 32.28 -26.58
C GLN A 460 -0.65 30.84 -26.97
N ASN A 461 -1.97 30.59 -26.99
CA ASN A 461 -2.80 29.67 -27.81
C ASN A 461 -2.23 28.40 -28.53
N THR A 462 -1.04 27.86 -28.23
CA THR A 462 -0.40 26.93 -29.18
C THR A 462 -0.30 25.47 -28.71
N TYR A 463 -0.56 25.16 -27.43
CA TYR A 463 -0.33 23.80 -26.93
C TYR A 463 -1.50 23.25 -26.10
N SER A 464 -1.88 22.02 -26.45
CA SER A 464 -2.71 21.13 -25.66
C SER A 464 -1.88 20.43 -24.59
N GLY A 465 -2.52 19.95 -23.53
CA GLY A 465 -1.86 19.14 -22.51
C GLY A 465 -1.23 17.89 -23.13
N GLY A 466 -0.11 17.42 -22.58
CA GLY A 466 0.73 16.39 -23.17
C GLY A 466 1.96 16.97 -23.87
N GLY A 467 2.46 16.32 -24.91
CA GLY A 467 3.69 16.74 -25.61
C GLY A 467 4.04 15.84 -26.79
N GLN A 468 5.26 15.94 -27.31
CA GLN A 468 5.72 15.16 -28.47
C GLN A 468 6.74 14.11 -28.07
N TYR A 469 6.60 12.89 -28.60
CA TYR A 469 7.64 11.87 -28.60
C TYR A 469 8.35 11.84 -29.96
N ASP A 470 9.56 11.30 -29.99
CA ASP A 470 10.28 11.06 -31.24
C ASP A 470 9.49 10.14 -32.18
N GLU A 471 9.52 10.44 -33.48
CA GLU A 471 8.86 9.62 -34.50
C GLU A 471 9.57 8.29 -34.74
N GLY A 472 10.83 8.17 -34.31
CA GLY A 472 11.66 6.97 -34.47
C GLY A 472 11.26 5.78 -33.60
N GLY A 473 10.27 5.94 -32.71
CA GLY A 473 9.81 4.85 -31.85
C GLY A 473 10.74 4.57 -30.67
N ASN A 474 11.60 5.51 -30.26
CA ASN A 474 12.43 5.31 -29.07
C ASN A 474 11.67 5.65 -27.78
N GLY A 475 10.53 6.36 -27.88
CA GLY A 475 9.74 6.81 -26.73
C GLY A 475 10.40 7.98 -26.00
N ILE A 476 11.23 8.75 -26.69
CA ILE A 476 11.95 9.91 -26.19
C ILE A 476 11.05 11.13 -26.26
N LYS A 477 10.81 11.77 -25.11
CA LYS A 477 10.07 13.05 -25.05
C LYS A 477 10.88 14.19 -25.67
N LEU A 478 10.23 15.02 -26.46
CA LEU A 478 10.79 16.18 -27.18
C LEU A 478 9.86 17.40 -27.05
N GLY A 479 10.45 18.59 -27.13
CA GLY A 479 9.73 19.85 -27.20
C GLY A 479 8.95 20.18 -25.92
N TYR A 480 7.92 21.00 -26.04
CA TYR A 480 7.11 21.41 -24.89
C TYR A 480 6.20 20.29 -24.39
N TRP A 481 6.11 20.18 -23.07
CA TRP A 481 5.32 19.18 -22.35
C TRP A 481 4.50 19.81 -21.23
N VAL A 482 3.31 19.26 -21.04
CA VAL A 482 2.47 19.44 -19.85
C VAL A 482 2.34 18.07 -19.19
N GLU A 483 2.89 17.93 -18.00
CA GLU A 483 2.78 16.72 -17.18
C GLU A 483 1.77 16.93 -16.06
N LEU A 484 1.00 15.89 -15.73
CA LEU A 484 0.14 15.91 -14.56
C LEU A 484 0.97 15.54 -13.32
N SER A 485 0.64 16.12 -12.17
CA SER A 485 1.22 15.63 -10.92
C SER A 485 0.76 14.20 -10.63
N ASP A 486 1.59 13.44 -9.92
CA ASP A 486 1.15 12.14 -9.40
C ASP A 486 -0.12 12.32 -8.58
N GLY A 487 -0.24 13.43 -7.85
CA GLY A 487 -1.41 13.84 -7.08
C GLY A 487 -2.65 14.25 -7.87
N PHE A 488 -2.64 14.18 -9.21
CA PHE A 488 -3.69 14.79 -10.02
C PHE A 488 -5.07 14.19 -9.74
N TYR A 489 -5.97 15.03 -9.20
CA TYR A 489 -7.31 14.66 -8.78
C TYR A 489 -8.25 15.85 -8.88
N TYR A 490 -9.55 15.65 -8.63
CA TYR A 490 -10.54 16.73 -8.78
C TYR A 490 -10.23 17.96 -7.89
N ASP A 491 -9.62 17.72 -6.72
CA ASP A 491 -9.23 18.75 -5.75
C ASP A 491 -7.73 19.09 -5.77
N SER A 492 -6.95 18.43 -6.61
CA SER A 492 -5.53 18.72 -6.84
C SER A 492 -5.21 18.65 -8.33
N GLN A 493 -5.53 19.71 -9.04
CA GLN A 493 -5.26 19.80 -10.49
C GLN A 493 -3.96 20.56 -10.70
N VAL A 494 -2.83 19.88 -10.51
CA VAL A 494 -1.47 20.42 -10.68
C VAL A 494 -0.85 19.91 -11.97
N THR A 495 -0.23 20.81 -12.72
CA THR A 495 0.52 20.50 -13.94
C THR A 495 1.94 21.05 -13.87
N TYR A 496 2.87 20.38 -14.55
CA TYR A 496 4.25 20.79 -14.73
C TYR A 496 4.50 21.03 -16.22
N ASN A 497 4.86 22.27 -16.55
CA ASN A 497 4.93 22.72 -17.93
C ASN A 497 6.35 23.14 -18.25
N GLY A 498 6.97 22.58 -19.28
CA GLY A 498 8.32 22.95 -19.68
C GLY A 498 8.77 22.21 -20.91
N GLU A 499 10.07 22.23 -21.20
CA GLU A 499 10.62 21.62 -22.40
C GLU A 499 11.43 20.37 -22.09
N TYR A 500 11.35 19.41 -23.01
CA TYR A 500 12.17 18.22 -23.08
C TYR A 500 13.11 18.27 -24.28
N LYS A 501 14.37 17.90 -24.06
CA LYS A 501 15.38 17.69 -25.09
C LYS A 501 16.01 16.31 -24.89
N ASN A 502 15.89 15.43 -25.88
CA ASN A 502 16.38 14.05 -25.82
C ASN A 502 15.90 13.29 -24.57
N GLY A 503 14.63 13.47 -24.20
CA GLY A 503 14.02 12.79 -23.04
C GLY A 503 14.39 13.38 -21.69
N GLN A 504 15.16 14.46 -21.64
CA GLN A 504 15.57 15.15 -20.42
C GLN A 504 14.92 16.53 -20.32
N LYS A 505 14.54 16.93 -19.10
CA LYS A 505 13.93 18.24 -18.84
C LYS A 505 14.99 19.33 -18.98
N VAL A 506 14.69 20.39 -19.72
CA VAL A 506 15.58 21.54 -19.94
C VAL A 506 14.85 22.86 -19.67
N GLY A 507 15.63 23.90 -19.43
CA GLY A 507 15.16 25.28 -19.33
C GLY A 507 14.10 25.51 -18.23
N ARG A 508 13.19 26.44 -18.49
CA ARG A 508 12.17 26.85 -17.50
C ARG A 508 11.04 25.82 -17.41
N TRP A 509 10.76 25.38 -16.19
CA TRP A 509 9.62 24.54 -15.86
C TRP A 509 8.69 25.24 -14.86
N ASP A 510 7.44 25.42 -15.25
CA ASP A 510 6.41 26.10 -14.46
C ASP A 510 5.45 25.10 -13.82
N ILE A 511 5.12 25.35 -12.54
CA ILE A 511 4.11 24.59 -11.83
C ILE A 511 2.82 25.39 -11.87
N CYS A 512 1.79 24.79 -12.45
CA CYS A 512 0.49 25.41 -12.65
C CYS A 512 -0.59 24.67 -11.86
N PHE A 513 -1.49 25.42 -11.23
CA PHE A 513 -2.59 24.88 -10.44
C PHE A 513 -3.90 25.59 -10.76
N ARG A 514 -4.98 24.81 -10.83
CA ARG A 514 -6.34 25.32 -10.80
C ARG A 514 -7.13 24.62 -9.69
N GLN A 515 -8.00 25.39 -9.05
CA GLN A 515 -8.78 24.89 -7.92
C GLN A 515 -9.97 24.01 -8.35
N TYR A 516 -10.57 24.34 -9.49
CA TYR A 516 -11.72 23.66 -10.06
C TYR A 516 -11.53 23.48 -11.57
N SER A 517 -12.26 22.54 -12.16
CA SER A 517 -12.16 22.18 -13.58
C SER A 517 -12.48 23.36 -14.51
N ASN A 518 -13.39 24.24 -14.10
CA ASN A 518 -13.80 25.45 -14.81
C ASN A 518 -12.87 26.66 -14.58
N HIS A 519 -11.88 26.55 -13.69
CA HIS A 519 -10.91 27.62 -13.46
C HIS A 519 -9.76 27.53 -14.47
N THR A 520 -9.17 28.67 -14.81
CA THR A 520 -7.91 28.70 -15.55
C THR A 520 -6.75 28.26 -14.66
N PHE A 521 -5.73 27.66 -15.28
CA PHE A 521 -4.49 27.34 -14.60
C PHE A 521 -3.74 28.62 -14.25
N SER A 522 -3.30 28.71 -12.98
CA SER A 522 -2.46 29.78 -12.49
C SER A 522 -1.06 29.24 -12.19
N LYS A 523 -0.02 29.97 -12.60
CA LYS A 523 1.36 29.63 -12.26
C LYS A 523 1.57 29.87 -10.76
N ILE A 524 1.91 28.82 -10.02
CA ILE A 524 2.07 28.84 -8.57
C ILE A 524 3.50 28.54 -8.11
N GLY A 525 4.38 28.11 -9.03
CA GLY A 525 5.77 27.78 -8.74
C GLY A 525 6.56 27.38 -9.98
N GLY A 526 7.62 26.61 -9.79
CA GLY A 526 8.53 26.19 -10.86
C GLY A 526 9.98 26.63 -10.63
N GLY A 527 10.84 26.33 -11.60
CA GLY A 527 12.26 26.66 -11.57
C GLY A 527 12.94 26.36 -12.90
N GLN A 528 14.26 26.24 -12.91
CA GLN A 528 15.04 25.96 -14.12
C GLN A 528 15.78 24.63 -14.01
N TYR A 529 15.77 23.89 -15.10
CA TYR A 529 16.76 22.86 -15.39
C TYR A 529 17.87 23.48 -16.25
N ASN A 530 19.06 22.90 -16.24
CA ASN A 530 20.11 23.33 -17.14
C ASN A 530 19.76 23.04 -18.61
N GLU A 531 20.44 23.74 -19.51
CA GLU A 531 20.22 23.65 -20.96
C GLU A 531 20.97 22.47 -21.61
N ASP A 532 21.90 21.85 -20.87
CA ASP A 532 22.74 20.74 -21.34
C ASP A 532 21.94 19.43 -21.53
N GLY A 533 20.73 19.36 -20.98
CA GLY A 533 19.85 18.20 -21.13
C GLY A 533 20.26 17.01 -20.29
N ASP A 534 20.78 17.23 -19.07
CA ASP A 534 21.02 16.17 -18.09
C ASP A 534 19.91 16.08 -17.02
N GLY A 535 18.90 16.96 -17.10
CA GLY A 535 17.78 17.00 -16.15
C GLY A 535 18.15 17.55 -14.78
N ILE A 536 19.26 18.29 -14.66
CA ILE A 536 19.73 18.85 -13.39
C ILE A 536 19.00 20.17 -13.08
N LYS A 537 18.30 20.22 -11.94
CA LYS A 537 17.71 21.45 -11.40
C LYS A 537 18.80 22.44 -10.98
N ILE A 538 18.60 23.72 -11.35
CA ILE A 538 19.47 24.85 -11.03
C ILE A 538 18.67 26.09 -10.63
N GLY A 539 19.31 26.99 -9.88
CA GLY A 539 18.76 28.30 -9.52
C GLY A 539 17.57 28.22 -8.55
N ASN A 540 16.74 29.26 -8.55
CA ASN A 540 15.59 29.35 -7.65
C ASN A 540 14.45 28.44 -8.09
N TRP A 541 13.89 27.73 -7.12
CA TRP A 541 12.81 26.77 -7.29
C TRP A 541 11.74 26.98 -6.24
N MET A 542 10.50 26.97 -6.72
CA MET A 542 9.33 26.84 -5.87
C MET A 542 8.71 25.45 -6.08
N GLU A 543 8.79 24.60 -5.07
CA GLU A 543 8.26 23.23 -5.06
C GLU A 543 6.94 23.14 -4.27
N LEU A 544 6.17 22.08 -4.51
CA LEU A 544 4.95 21.79 -3.76
C LEU A 544 5.22 20.73 -2.69
N SER A 545 4.46 20.77 -1.59
CA SER A 545 4.47 19.67 -0.62
C SER A 545 3.83 18.41 -1.17
N ASP A 546 4.22 17.25 -0.61
CA ASP A 546 3.46 16.02 -0.83
C ASP A 546 2.01 16.23 -0.39
N GLY A 547 1.05 15.74 -1.19
CA GLY A 547 -0.37 15.95 -0.91
C GLY A 547 -0.87 17.38 -1.12
N PHE A 548 -0.12 18.23 -1.85
CA PHE A 548 -0.62 19.53 -2.29
C PHE A 548 -2.00 19.37 -2.93
N CYS A 549 -2.98 20.14 -2.47
CA CYS A 549 -4.33 20.18 -3.03
C CYS A 549 -4.97 21.54 -2.73
N LYS A 550 -6.21 21.76 -3.16
CA LYS A 550 -6.93 23.02 -2.90
C LYS A 550 -7.02 23.38 -1.41
N TYR A 551 -7.02 22.38 -0.53
CA TYR A 551 -7.08 22.57 0.93
C TYR A 551 -5.70 22.68 1.58
N PHE A 552 -4.64 22.15 0.96
CA PHE A 552 -3.28 22.16 1.50
C PHE A 552 -2.33 22.73 0.45
N GLN A 553 -2.25 24.06 0.39
CA GLN A 553 -1.41 24.77 -0.57
C GLN A 553 -0.08 25.18 0.08
N ILE A 554 0.72 24.18 0.43
CA ILE A 554 2.06 24.37 1.02
C ILE A 554 3.10 24.30 -0.09
N LYS A 555 3.98 25.30 -0.13
CA LYS A 555 5.07 25.40 -1.10
C LYS A 555 6.40 25.61 -0.39
N TYR A 556 7.47 25.19 -1.04
CA TYR A 556 8.83 25.39 -0.57
C TYR A 556 9.58 26.26 -1.58
N ASP A 557 10.18 27.35 -1.12
CA ASP A 557 10.95 28.27 -1.95
C ASP A 557 12.42 28.23 -1.55
N GLY A 558 13.31 28.01 -2.50
CA GLY A 558 14.74 27.90 -2.22
C GLY A 558 15.56 27.68 -3.49
N GLU A 559 16.84 27.36 -3.33
CA GLU A 559 17.77 27.28 -4.46
C GLU A 559 18.33 25.87 -4.65
N TYR A 560 18.51 25.50 -5.91
CA TYR A 560 19.25 24.32 -6.35
C TYR A 560 20.58 24.70 -6.96
N LYS A 561 21.62 23.93 -6.62
CA LYS A 561 22.92 23.95 -7.30
C LYS A 561 23.35 22.53 -7.62
N ASN A 562 23.55 22.24 -8.91
CA ASN A 562 23.89 20.91 -9.42
C ASN A 562 22.94 19.82 -8.92
N GLY A 563 21.63 20.11 -8.96
CA GLY A 563 20.58 19.14 -8.57
C GLY A 563 20.44 18.93 -7.07
N LYS A 564 21.21 19.64 -6.24
CA LYS A 564 21.12 19.60 -4.78
C LYS A 564 20.47 20.88 -4.25
N LYS A 565 19.55 20.71 -3.30
CA LYS A 565 19.00 21.82 -2.50
C LYS A 565 20.13 22.46 -1.70
N ILE A 566 20.27 23.78 -1.81
CA ILE A 566 21.23 24.57 -1.04
C ILE A 566 20.51 25.70 -0.29
N GLY A 567 21.19 26.29 0.68
CA GLY A 567 20.68 27.43 1.45
C GLY A 567 19.49 27.08 2.34
N LYS A 568 18.77 28.12 2.78
CA LYS A 568 17.54 28.00 3.56
C LYS A 568 16.36 27.88 2.60
N TRP A 569 15.44 26.97 2.90
CA TRP A 569 14.18 26.80 2.17
C TRP A 569 13.03 27.38 2.99
N ASP A 570 12.34 28.37 2.42
CA ASP A 570 11.21 29.01 3.06
C ASP A 570 9.92 28.21 2.79
N ILE A 571 9.10 28.06 3.83
CA ILE A 571 7.81 27.36 3.74
C ILE A 571 6.71 28.41 3.56
N LEU A 572 6.07 28.38 2.40
CA LEU A 572 5.00 29.30 2.04
C LEU A 572 3.65 28.58 2.12
N CYS A 573 2.77 29.05 2.99
CA CYS A 573 1.42 28.52 3.13
C CYS A 573 0.40 29.58 2.71
N LYS A 574 -0.49 29.24 1.76
CA LYS A 574 -1.56 30.17 1.37
C LYS A 574 -2.59 30.29 2.51
N LYS A 575 -2.77 31.49 3.07
CA LYS A 575 -3.81 31.80 4.08
C LYS A 575 -5.14 32.10 3.37
N ASN A 576 -5.77 31.07 2.79
CA ASN A 576 -6.98 31.27 1.97
C ASN A 576 -8.27 30.81 2.67
N PHE A 577 -8.25 30.69 3.99
CA PHE A 577 -9.38 30.19 4.74
C PHE A 577 -10.02 31.32 5.53
N GLU A 578 -11.10 31.88 4.97
CA GLU A 578 -11.99 32.79 5.70
C GLU A 578 -12.84 32.03 6.73
N ASP A 579 -13.08 30.72 6.53
CA ASP A 579 -13.78 29.86 7.50
C ASP A 579 -12.86 29.43 8.65
N GLU A 580 -13.30 29.71 9.88
CA GLU A 580 -12.67 29.37 11.16
C GLU A 580 -12.26 27.90 11.25
N ASN A 581 -13.05 26.98 10.69
CA ASN A 581 -12.70 25.56 10.72
C ASN A 581 -11.40 25.29 9.95
N SER A 582 -11.22 25.94 8.81
CA SER A 582 -10.05 25.72 7.97
C SER A 582 -8.82 26.48 8.49
N GLN A 583 -9.02 27.63 9.16
CA GLN A 583 -7.96 28.28 9.95
C GLN A 583 -7.51 27.42 11.13
N MET A 584 -8.44 26.75 11.82
CA MET A 584 -8.14 25.83 12.90
C MET A 584 -7.29 24.65 12.39
N MET A 585 -7.69 24.04 11.27
CA MET A 585 -6.92 22.94 10.66
C MET A 585 -5.52 23.40 10.22
N GLN A 586 -5.39 24.60 9.66
CA GLN A 586 -4.09 25.17 9.30
C GLN A 586 -3.21 25.47 10.51
N LYS A 587 -3.77 26.05 11.58
CA LYS A 587 -3.04 26.29 12.85
C LYS A 587 -2.58 24.99 13.49
N TYR A 588 -3.43 23.96 13.51
CA TYR A 588 -3.03 22.63 13.96
C TYR A 588 -1.91 22.05 13.10
N TYR A 589 -2.01 22.17 11.77
CA TYR A 589 -0.98 21.68 10.85
C TYR A 589 0.36 22.39 11.06
N ILE A 590 0.38 23.73 11.10
CA ILE A 590 1.59 24.53 11.31
C ILE A 590 2.20 24.27 12.69
N LYS A 591 1.39 24.25 13.75
CA LYS A 591 1.84 23.96 15.12
C LYS A 591 2.39 22.53 15.23
N PHE A 592 1.76 21.57 14.54
CA PHE A 592 2.21 20.19 14.50
C PHE A 592 3.56 20.06 13.79
N PHE A 593 3.74 20.68 12.62
CA PHE A 593 5.00 20.70 11.86
C PHE A 593 6.15 21.41 12.58
N ASN A 594 5.88 22.53 13.24
CA ASN A 594 6.93 23.27 13.95
C ASN A 594 7.39 22.55 15.22
N ASN A 595 6.50 21.78 15.86
CA ASN A 595 6.81 21.08 17.11
C ASN A 595 7.38 19.67 16.89
N HIS A 596 7.20 19.10 15.70
CA HIS A 596 7.58 17.74 15.40
C HIS A 596 8.28 17.74 14.05
N GLN A 597 9.62 17.57 14.05
CA GLN A 597 10.40 17.29 12.84
C GLN A 597 9.99 15.93 12.24
N ILE A 598 8.73 15.80 11.80
CA ILE A 598 8.09 14.52 11.46
C ILE A 598 7.47 14.60 10.06
N ASN A 599 7.57 13.44 9.41
CA ASN A 599 7.20 13.09 8.04
C ASN A 599 5.68 13.28 7.75
N LEU A 600 5.34 13.91 6.60
CA LEU A 600 3.99 14.27 6.13
C LEU A 600 2.95 13.13 6.18
N LYS A 601 3.39 11.88 6.11
CA LYS A 601 2.53 10.68 6.00
C LYS A 601 1.60 10.45 7.21
N VAL A 602 2.00 10.86 8.42
CA VAL A 602 1.19 10.69 9.65
C VAL A 602 -0.02 11.62 9.65
N VAL A 603 0.10 12.79 9.03
CA VAL A 603 -0.91 13.84 9.05
C VAL A 603 -2.09 13.51 8.13
N VAL A 604 -1.83 12.95 6.94
CA VAL A 604 -2.88 12.54 6.00
C VAL A 604 -3.79 11.44 6.59
N ASP A 605 -3.22 10.51 7.36
CA ASP A 605 -3.97 9.40 7.98
C ASP A 605 -4.87 9.88 9.13
N PHE A 606 -4.40 10.85 9.94
CA PHE A 606 -5.22 11.49 11.00
C PHE A 606 -6.41 12.27 10.42
N MET A 607 -6.18 12.99 9.31
CA MET A 607 -7.21 13.79 8.63
C MET A 607 -8.27 12.93 7.98
N THR A 608 -7.89 11.81 7.36
CA THR A 608 -8.82 10.86 6.75
C THR A 608 -9.75 10.27 7.82
N LYS A 609 -9.23 9.98 9.02
CA LYS A 609 -10.02 9.53 10.18
C LYS A 609 -10.95 10.61 10.73
N MET A 610 -10.55 11.88 10.71
CA MET A 610 -11.40 13.01 11.13
C MET A 610 -12.54 13.32 10.15
N VAL A 611 -12.28 13.28 8.85
CA VAL A 611 -13.30 13.51 7.81
C VAL A 611 -14.34 12.38 7.81
N LEU A 612 -13.91 11.11 7.94
CA LEU A 612 -14.84 9.99 8.09
C LEU A 612 -15.74 10.11 9.33
N LYS A 613 -15.20 10.52 10.49
CA LYS A 613 -16.01 10.76 11.70
C LYS A 613 -17.09 11.85 11.49
N ARG A 614 -16.83 12.88 10.68
CA ARG A 614 -17.79 13.96 10.40
C ARG A 614 -18.88 13.55 9.39
N VAL A 615 -18.54 12.75 8.38
CA VAL A 615 -19.53 12.24 7.40
C VAL A 615 -20.53 11.29 8.07
N ILE A 616 -20.06 10.46 9.00
CA ILE A 616 -20.93 9.52 9.75
C ILE A 616 -21.79 10.26 10.79
N GLY A 617 -21.27 11.34 11.40
CA GLY A 617 -22.01 12.16 12.36
C GLY A 617 -23.17 12.99 11.77
N TRP A 618 -23.32 13.08 10.45
CA TRP A 618 -24.36 13.90 9.82
C TRP A 618 -25.74 13.22 9.75
N LYS A 619 -25.85 11.92 10.07
CA LYS A 619 -27.13 11.20 10.15
C LYS A 619 -27.78 11.13 11.54
N SER A 620 -27.22 11.78 12.56
CA SER A 620 -27.82 11.81 13.90
C SER A 620 -27.80 13.21 14.51
N LYS A 621 -28.78 14.03 14.13
CA LYS A 621 -29.19 15.21 14.92
C LYS A 621 -30.71 15.22 15.11
N LYS A 622 -31.19 14.33 15.99
CA LYS A 622 -32.31 14.63 16.88
C LYS A 622 -31.84 14.34 18.29
N ASN A 623 -31.95 15.33 19.16
CA ASN A 623 -31.61 15.36 20.59
C ASN A 623 -30.20 15.88 20.89
N GLY A 624 -30.17 17.10 21.42
CA GLY A 624 -28.97 17.85 21.74
C GLY A 624 -28.29 17.35 23.02
N TYR A 625 -26.97 17.25 22.95
CA TYR A 625 -26.09 17.18 24.12
C TYR A 625 -24.93 18.15 23.93
N LYS A 626 -24.63 18.91 24.98
CA LYS A 626 -23.40 19.70 25.12
C LYS A 626 -22.22 18.74 25.29
N VAL A 627 -21.20 18.86 24.44
CA VAL A 627 -19.92 18.17 24.61
C VAL A 627 -18.94 19.16 25.24
N GLY A 628 -18.58 18.94 26.51
CA GLY A 628 -17.45 19.61 27.15
C GLY A 628 -16.16 18.83 26.86
N ILE A 629 -15.13 19.52 26.38
CA ILE A 629 -13.79 18.95 26.21
C ILE A 629 -12.97 19.35 27.44
N TRP A 630 -12.54 18.37 28.23
CA TRP A 630 -11.52 18.57 29.27
C TRP A 630 -10.13 18.42 28.63
N VAL A 631 -9.29 19.45 28.78
CA VAL A 631 -7.86 19.40 28.44
C VAL A 631 -7.09 19.43 29.75
N GLU A 632 -6.42 18.33 30.07
CA GLU A 632 -5.50 18.25 31.19
C GLU A 632 -4.15 18.82 30.73
N LEU A 633 -3.78 20.01 31.23
CA LEU A 633 -2.50 20.65 30.96
C LEU A 633 -1.50 20.27 32.06
N ASP A 634 -0.44 19.58 31.66
CA ASP A 634 0.73 19.29 32.49
C ASP A 634 1.50 20.61 32.77
N THR A 635 1.61 20.99 34.04
CA THR A 635 2.16 22.27 34.48
C THR A 635 3.59 22.10 35.01
N ARG A 636 4.58 22.41 34.15
CA ARG A 636 5.93 22.76 34.61
C ARG A 636 6.49 23.95 33.82
N SER A 637 6.03 25.13 34.18
CA SER A 637 6.84 26.35 34.25
C SER A 637 5.99 27.47 34.85
N LYS A 638 6.35 27.92 36.05
CA LYS A 638 5.79 29.13 36.65
C LYS A 638 6.35 30.32 35.88
N GLU A 639 5.48 31.13 35.29
CA GLU A 639 5.69 32.57 35.14
C GLU A 639 4.35 33.27 34.92
N ASN A 640 4.16 34.38 35.61
CA ASN A 640 2.92 35.14 35.75
C ASN A 640 2.47 35.77 34.43
N ILE A 641 1.22 35.54 34.03
CA ILE A 641 0.51 36.42 33.09
C ILE A 641 -0.91 36.65 33.64
N SER A 642 -1.24 37.94 33.78
CA SER A 642 -2.48 38.49 34.32
C SER A 642 -3.71 38.19 33.46
N GLU A 643 -4.83 37.93 34.12
CA GLU A 643 -6.17 37.76 33.57
C GLU A 643 -6.62 39.00 32.78
N THR A 644 -7.16 38.77 31.58
CA THR A 644 -8.06 39.72 30.90
C THR A 644 -9.33 38.96 30.56
N ASN A 645 -10.43 39.35 31.21
CA ASN A 645 -11.77 38.84 30.96
C ASN A 645 -12.32 39.44 29.66
N TYR A 646 -12.91 38.59 28.81
CA TYR A 646 -13.91 39.00 27.84
C TYR A 646 -15.16 38.14 28.07
N ASP A 647 -16.28 38.83 28.34
CA ASP A 647 -17.62 38.28 28.45
C ASP A 647 -18.14 37.79 27.08
N ILE A 648 -18.93 36.70 27.11
CA ILE A 648 -19.60 36.06 25.96
C ILE A 648 -20.97 36.68 25.72
#